data_AF-A0A1Q5X5E6-F1
#
_entry.id   AF-A0A1Q5X5E6-F1
#
_cell.length_a   1.000
_cell.length_b   1.000
_cell.length_c   1.000
_cell.angle_alpha   90.00
_cell.angle_beta   90.00
_cell.angle_gamma   90.00
#
_symmetry.space_group_name_H-M   'P 1'
#
loop_
_entity.id
_entity.type
_entity.pdbx_description
1 polymer ?
#
loop_
_entity_poly.entity_id
_entity_poly.type
_entity_poly.pdbx_seq_one_letter_code
_entity_poly.pdbx_strand_id
1 'polypeptide(L)'
;MKLSTNHAGQTSDILDEMNIFVSREENRGISFTNKEAAYYYTQSHLNNHVEHAYFEGLNISKSRIFGGYTLIADQRKLDNQEAEVCVSPYKMVRRHGNLTEELWMFDYKNVLEIRLSGAQKTIGIELLGEQLNPLSPREGIAFFNSIEGGWVIAVGAASSQPVEVKNHIVYSGASAGGFYIAVGKTAAEAADMIHDTRRDVIPMKLERIQRMEDFLQKNVYIASTSDSLALSLNWLNLTMDQLVTRQQGDGIYAGLPWFNEYWGRDQFIALPGAVLVTGQFETAKNILLSFAKFQNTDATSKYFGRVPNILALKNVDYHTTDGTPRFIIQLQDYVKYSGDSAIITELYPAVQNSIEGSIKHWVDDKGYLMHDDNETWMDARDANLKSYSPRDTRANDIQALWYDQLQAGIYFAEYMDDSGSAKKWSNIAGKLKRNFAEDFRDQAHPYLADRLNSEDEPEFSLRPNQLFALDMIEDDSFKCEVIRTAWEELVYPWGVASLNQKHPFFHPFHLTRLYHKDEAYHNGTVWLWLNGIAMQRMIEAGQKETAYQLFKNMNWQALNLGVVGGLSENMDAYPQEGQSSAKLTGAYLQAWSNAEQLRVWYQYFLGFRPDMINQRLTLAPRIPGEIEDLQSRVKIGSGTIDMSYTATGATEQTYLYGFTGIGLTVVIDISPFKLLQIEVANDCELKMTRTELDLKVILTDKTGTTINEITASPLPLRVEQQLNVNQVFKNVKFAEPVDLKNHPVMKR
;
A
#
# COMPACT_ATOMS: atom_id res chain seq x y z
N MET A 1 31.84 6.93 20.44
CA MET A 1 32.07 6.56 21.85
C MET A 1 32.14 5.04 21.92
N LYS A 2 33.03 4.47 22.75
CA LYS A 2 33.33 3.03 22.81
C LYS A 2 32.11 2.20 23.22
N LEU A 3 31.86 1.14 22.44
CA LEU A 3 30.88 0.08 22.69
C LEU A 3 31.25 -0.67 23.99
N SER A 4 30.30 -0.69 24.92
CA SER A 4 30.34 -1.49 26.15
C SER A 4 29.29 -2.60 26.00
N THR A 5 29.77 -3.82 25.80
CA THR A 5 28.98 -5.06 25.82
C THR A 5 28.49 -5.34 27.23
N ASN A 6 27.19 -5.13 27.46
CA ASN A 6 26.42 -5.73 28.56
C ASN A 6 25.17 -6.37 27.93
N HIS A 7 24.65 -7.45 28.54
CA HIS A 7 23.57 -8.31 28.04
C HIS A 7 22.18 -7.63 27.89
N ALA A 8 22.09 -6.59 27.06
CA ALA A 8 20.91 -5.79 26.73
C ALA A 8 20.85 -5.52 25.21
N GLY A 9 21.02 -6.57 24.39
CA GLY A 9 21.23 -6.45 22.93
C GLY A 9 20.17 -7.15 22.07
N GLN A 10 18.90 -7.12 22.47
CA GLN A 10 17.75 -7.58 21.67
C GLN A 10 16.58 -6.59 21.73
N THR A 11 16.90 -5.31 21.92
CA THR A 11 15.96 -4.21 22.00
C THR A 11 16.35 -3.18 20.95
N SER A 12 15.34 -2.61 20.31
CA SER A 12 15.48 -1.56 19.31
C SER A 12 14.77 -0.35 19.88
N ASP A 13 15.48 0.74 20.13
CA ASP A 13 14.87 1.93 20.73
C ASP A 13 13.71 2.43 19.86
N ILE A 14 13.86 2.44 18.52
CA ILE A 14 12.80 2.88 17.61
C ILE A 14 11.66 1.85 17.44
N LEU A 15 11.94 0.55 17.33
CA LEU A 15 10.87 -0.44 17.11
C LEU A 15 10.14 -0.81 18.41
N ASP A 16 10.79 -0.68 19.57
CA ASP A 16 10.17 -0.89 20.88
C ASP A 16 9.29 0.30 21.28
N GLU A 17 9.63 1.53 20.87
CA GLU A 17 8.75 2.70 21.00
C GLU A 17 7.46 2.56 20.17
N MET A 18 7.46 1.70 19.13
CA MET A 18 6.28 1.44 18.30
C MET A 18 5.28 0.46 18.90
N ASN A 19 5.50 -0.02 20.13
CA ASN A 19 4.62 -1.00 20.78
C ASN A 19 3.17 -0.50 20.86
N ILE A 20 2.24 -1.29 20.34
CA ILE A 20 0.80 -1.09 20.46
C ILE A 20 0.26 -2.06 21.51
N PHE A 21 -0.28 -1.51 22.60
CA PHE A 21 -1.14 -2.28 23.50
C PHE A 21 -2.47 -2.54 22.81
N VAL A 22 -2.96 -3.78 22.89
CA VAL A 22 -4.27 -4.16 22.35
C VAL A 22 -5.11 -4.65 23.50
N SER A 23 -6.30 -4.06 23.69
CA SER A 23 -7.23 -4.50 24.72
C SER A 23 -8.01 -5.75 24.30
N ARG A 24 -8.65 -6.41 25.27
CA ARG A 24 -9.53 -7.55 25.02
C ARG A 24 -10.72 -7.15 24.14
N GLU A 25 -11.25 -5.95 24.35
CA GLU A 25 -12.39 -5.41 23.62
C GLU A 25 -12.04 -5.12 22.16
N GLU A 26 -10.82 -4.62 21.90
CA GLU A 26 -10.34 -4.33 20.55
C GLU A 26 -10.03 -5.61 19.75
N ASN A 27 -9.49 -6.64 20.42
CA ASN A 27 -9.22 -7.98 19.86
C ASN A 27 -8.67 -7.99 18.40
N ARG A 28 -7.65 -7.17 18.15
CA ARG A 28 -7.14 -6.88 16.81
C ARG A 28 -6.40 -8.03 16.16
N GLY A 29 -6.42 -8.05 14.83
CA GLY A 29 -5.60 -8.96 14.03
C GLY A 29 -4.12 -8.63 14.14
N ILE A 30 -3.27 -9.64 14.15
CA ILE A 30 -1.82 -9.54 14.20
C ILE A 30 -1.28 -10.44 13.10
N SER A 31 -0.39 -9.90 12.26
CA SER A 31 0.18 -10.66 11.17
C SER A 31 1.66 -10.32 10.97
N PHE A 32 2.44 -11.34 10.64
CA PHE A 32 3.84 -11.23 10.30
C PHE A 32 4.11 -12.04 9.04
N THR A 33 5.03 -11.59 8.19
CA THR A 33 5.55 -12.39 7.07
C THR A 33 7.03 -12.72 7.28
N ASN A 34 7.49 -13.75 6.57
CA ASN A 34 8.92 -14.02 6.42
C ASN A 34 9.53 -13.34 5.19
N LYS A 35 8.79 -12.45 4.50
CA LYS A 35 9.19 -11.82 3.22
C LYS A 35 9.56 -12.78 2.08
N GLU A 36 9.19 -14.05 2.18
CA GLU A 36 9.40 -15.04 1.12
C GLU A 36 8.05 -15.53 0.60
N ALA A 37 7.47 -16.52 1.28
CA ALA A 37 6.23 -17.17 0.85
C ALA A 37 5.25 -17.45 2.01
N ALA A 38 5.59 -17.04 3.23
CA ALA A 38 4.85 -17.40 4.44
C ALA A 38 4.35 -16.17 5.21
N TYR A 39 3.19 -16.33 5.85
CA TYR A 39 2.69 -15.40 6.85
C TYR A 39 2.08 -16.15 8.03
N TYR A 40 2.18 -15.55 9.21
CA TYR A 40 1.47 -15.94 10.42
C TYR A 40 0.31 -14.97 10.67
N TYR A 41 -0.83 -15.47 11.13
CA TYR A 41 -1.97 -14.67 11.53
C TYR A 41 -2.58 -15.16 12.86
N THR A 42 -3.02 -14.24 13.70
CA THR A 42 -3.84 -14.50 14.90
C THR A 42 -4.63 -13.25 15.23
N GLN A 43 -5.66 -13.35 16.06
CA GLN A 43 -6.14 -12.21 16.84
C GLN A 43 -5.43 -12.14 18.19
N SER A 44 -5.38 -10.94 18.78
CA SER A 44 -4.65 -10.70 20.03
C SER A 44 -5.13 -11.58 21.19
N HIS A 45 -6.44 -11.74 21.37
CA HIS A 45 -7.04 -12.45 22.51
C HIS A 45 -7.83 -13.69 22.09
N LEU A 46 -8.81 -13.51 21.20
CA LEU A 46 -9.71 -14.57 20.77
C LEU A 46 -9.82 -14.56 19.25
N ASN A 47 -9.40 -15.63 18.60
CA ASN A 47 -9.54 -15.76 17.16
C ASN A 47 -10.98 -16.13 16.78
N ASN A 48 -11.79 -15.12 16.44
CA ASN A 48 -13.23 -15.22 16.14
C ASN A 48 -13.71 -14.28 15.02
N HIS A 49 -12.80 -13.64 14.28
CA HIS A 49 -13.17 -12.78 13.16
C HIS A 49 -13.92 -13.57 12.09
N VAL A 50 -15.09 -13.07 11.70
CA VAL A 50 -16.04 -13.81 10.86
C VAL A 50 -15.48 -14.20 9.49
N GLU A 51 -14.51 -13.44 8.97
CA GLU A 51 -13.87 -13.73 7.68
C GLU A 51 -12.45 -14.29 7.80
N HIS A 52 -11.73 -13.98 8.89
CA HIS A 52 -10.28 -14.21 8.96
C HIS A 52 -9.87 -15.31 9.93
N ALA A 53 -10.75 -15.70 10.87
CA ALA A 53 -10.42 -16.71 11.88
C ALA A 53 -9.98 -18.05 11.27
N TYR A 54 -10.49 -18.39 10.08
CA TYR A 54 -10.09 -19.58 9.33
C TYR A 54 -8.57 -19.63 9.03
N PHE A 55 -7.92 -18.48 8.88
CA PHE A 55 -6.51 -18.35 8.50
C PHE A 55 -5.55 -18.25 9.69
N GLU A 56 -6.02 -18.47 10.92
CA GLU A 56 -5.17 -18.50 12.11
C GLU A 56 -4.00 -19.46 11.95
N GLY A 57 -2.86 -19.09 12.52
CA GLY A 57 -1.62 -19.85 12.48
C GLY A 57 -0.76 -19.52 11.28
N LEU A 58 0.03 -20.51 10.85
CA LEU A 58 1.03 -20.34 9.80
C LEU A 58 0.47 -20.79 8.45
N ASN A 59 0.66 -19.94 7.44
CA ASN A 59 0.28 -20.20 6.06
C ASN A 59 1.53 -20.05 5.17
N ILE A 60 1.74 -20.99 4.25
CA ILE A 60 2.90 -20.99 3.33
C ILE A 60 2.41 -21.30 1.92
N SER A 61 2.68 -20.42 0.96
CA SER A 61 2.33 -20.62 -0.46
C SER A 61 0.87 -21.08 -0.64
N LYS A 62 -0.08 -20.31 -0.07
CA LYS A 62 -1.52 -20.60 -0.02
C LYS A 62 -1.96 -21.87 0.71
N SER A 63 -1.04 -22.61 1.32
CA SER A 63 -1.39 -23.77 2.14
C SER A 63 -1.49 -23.36 3.60
N ARG A 64 -2.62 -23.64 4.24
CA ARG A 64 -2.76 -23.53 5.68
C ARG A 64 -1.98 -24.67 6.34
N ILE A 65 -0.99 -24.34 7.17
CA ILE A 65 -0.08 -25.34 7.74
C ILE A 65 -0.63 -25.88 9.06
N PHE A 66 -0.99 -24.98 9.97
CA PHE A 66 -1.67 -25.28 11.23
C PHE A 66 -2.45 -24.04 11.69
N GLY A 67 -3.46 -24.23 12.52
CA GLY A 67 -4.48 -23.27 12.98
C GLY A 67 -4.14 -22.47 14.25
N GLY A 68 -2.87 -22.19 14.54
CA GLY A 68 -2.43 -21.54 15.78
C GLY A 68 -1.97 -22.52 16.86
N TYR A 69 -1.84 -22.07 18.10
CA TYR A 69 -1.38 -22.92 19.22
C TYR A 69 -1.98 -22.50 20.56
N THR A 70 -1.96 -23.42 21.53
CA THR A 70 -2.16 -23.09 22.94
C THR A 70 -0.96 -23.50 23.79
N LEU A 71 -0.63 -22.67 24.77
CA LEU A 71 0.44 -22.90 25.72
C LEU A 71 -0.06 -23.49 27.05
N ILE A 72 0.78 -24.32 27.66
CA ILE A 72 0.59 -24.89 28.98
C ILE A 72 1.82 -24.54 29.82
N ALA A 73 1.61 -24.01 31.02
CA ALA A 73 2.66 -23.77 32.02
C ALA A 73 2.31 -24.48 33.32
N ASP A 74 3.21 -25.30 33.84
CA ASP A 74 3.04 -26.00 35.12
C ASP A 74 1.68 -26.73 35.23
N GLN A 75 1.32 -27.44 34.15
CA GLN A 75 0.07 -28.20 33.98
C GLN A 75 -1.21 -27.35 33.84
N ARG A 76 -1.10 -26.02 33.78
CA ARG A 76 -2.21 -25.10 33.53
C ARG A 76 -2.21 -24.62 32.08
N LYS A 77 -3.31 -24.82 31.36
CA LYS A 77 -3.55 -24.22 30.04
C LYS A 77 -3.68 -22.70 30.18
N LEU A 78 -2.95 -21.94 29.36
CA LEU A 78 -3.03 -20.49 29.34
C LEU A 78 -4.25 -20.05 28.53
N ASP A 79 -4.94 -19.01 29.00
CA ASP A 79 -6.08 -18.41 28.31
C ASP A 79 -5.64 -17.04 27.77
N ASN A 80 -5.64 -16.91 26.44
CA ASN A 80 -5.25 -15.69 25.74
C ASN A 80 -6.26 -14.54 25.95
N GLN A 81 -7.49 -14.84 26.35
CA GLN A 81 -8.50 -13.81 26.64
C GLN A 81 -8.21 -13.00 27.90
N GLU A 82 -7.40 -13.55 28.79
CA GLU A 82 -7.03 -12.93 30.06
C GLU A 82 -5.61 -12.35 30.03
N ALA A 83 -4.98 -12.32 28.85
CA ALA A 83 -3.62 -11.81 28.69
C ALA A 83 -3.60 -10.29 28.49
N GLU A 84 -2.54 -9.64 28.95
CA GLU A 84 -2.17 -8.31 28.45
C GLU A 84 -1.37 -8.51 27.15
N VAL A 85 -1.78 -7.85 26.07
CA VAL A 85 -1.17 -8.04 24.74
C VAL A 85 -0.50 -6.76 24.26
N CYS A 86 0.79 -6.85 23.94
CA CYS A 86 1.52 -5.81 23.25
C CYS A 86 2.09 -6.35 21.94
N VAL A 87 2.06 -5.51 20.90
CA VAL A 87 2.54 -5.87 19.56
C VAL A 87 3.54 -4.83 19.11
N SER A 88 4.71 -5.30 18.68
CA SER A 88 5.72 -4.50 17.99
C SER A 88 5.82 -4.98 16.54
N PRO A 89 6.50 -4.25 15.64
CA PRO A 89 6.61 -4.65 14.24
C PRO A 89 7.24 -6.03 14.01
N TYR A 90 8.01 -6.54 14.97
CA TYR A 90 8.80 -7.75 14.82
C TYR A 90 8.42 -8.90 15.78
N LYS A 91 7.59 -8.64 16.81
CA LYS A 91 7.11 -9.65 17.75
C LYS A 91 5.76 -9.30 18.38
N MET A 92 5.07 -10.33 18.86
CA MET A 92 3.92 -10.21 19.78
C MET A 92 4.32 -10.68 21.17
N VAL A 93 3.84 -9.99 22.21
CA VAL A 93 4.03 -10.37 23.62
C VAL A 93 2.67 -10.53 24.29
N ARG A 94 2.46 -11.66 24.97
CA ARG A 94 1.31 -11.87 25.86
C ARG A 94 1.78 -12.08 27.30
N ARG A 95 1.19 -11.38 28.26
CA ARG A 95 1.46 -11.57 29.69
C ARG A 95 0.28 -12.22 30.37
N HIS A 96 0.50 -13.36 31.00
CA HIS A 96 -0.48 -14.09 31.80
C HIS A 96 -0.08 -14.02 33.28
N GLY A 97 -0.22 -12.84 33.89
CA GLY A 97 0.30 -12.56 35.23
C GLY A 97 1.84 -12.61 35.25
N ASN A 98 2.41 -13.59 35.95
CA ASN A 98 3.87 -13.76 36.05
C ASN A 98 4.50 -14.49 34.86
N LEU A 99 3.69 -14.98 33.92
CA LEU A 99 4.15 -15.66 32.71
C LEU A 99 4.21 -14.68 31.54
N THR A 100 5.27 -14.75 30.74
CA THR A 100 5.39 -13.97 29.51
C THR A 100 5.62 -14.90 28.33
N GLU A 101 4.72 -14.83 27.35
CA GLU A 101 4.82 -15.41 26.02
C GLU A 101 5.39 -14.38 25.05
N GLU A 102 6.34 -14.79 24.20
CA GLU A 102 6.76 -14.00 23.04
C GLU A 102 6.69 -14.84 21.76
N LEU A 103 6.07 -14.29 20.71
CA LEU A 103 6.05 -14.88 19.37
C LEU A 103 6.92 -14.06 18.43
N TRP A 104 7.79 -14.76 17.70
CA TRP A 104 8.60 -14.22 16.62
C TRP A 104 8.43 -15.03 15.33
N MET A 105 8.55 -14.34 14.20
CA MET A 105 8.75 -14.93 12.87
C MET A 105 10.02 -14.34 12.25
N PHE A 106 10.80 -15.16 11.57
CA PHE A 106 12.10 -14.78 11.01
C PHE A 106 12.03 -14.55 9.51
N ASP A 107 12.85 -13.62 9.00
CA ASP A 107 12.94 -13.37 7.56
C ASP A 107 13.53 -14.59 6.83
N TYR A 108 12.93 -14.96 5.70
CA TYR A 108 13.36 -16.05 4.81
C TYR A 108 13.49 -17.42 5.47
N LYS A 109 12.76 -17.65 6.57
CA LYS A 109 12.70 -18.93 7.28
C LYS A 109 11.25 -19.27 7.59
N ASN A 110 10.89 -20.55 7.44
CA ASN A 110 9.59 -21.07 7.84
C ASN A 110 9.63 -21.53 9.30
N VAL A 111 10.06 -20.64 10.20
CA VAL A 111 10.18 -20.91 11.64
C VAL A 111 9.46 -19.84 12.44
N LEU A 112 8.75 -20.29 13.46
CA LEU A 112 8.26 -19.46 14.56
C LEU A 112 9.03 -19.80 15.83
N GLU A 113 9.37 -18.78 16.61
CA GLU A 113 9.82 -18.94 17.98
C GLU A 113 8.70 -18.53 18.94
N ILE A 114 8.35 -19.44 19.85
CA ILE A 114 7.41 -19.21 20.93
C ILE A 114 8.17 -19.33 22.26
N ARG A 115 8.57 -18.19 22.84
CA ARG A 115 9.20 -18.15 24.17
C ARG A 115 8.13 -18.20 25.25
N LEU A 116 8.41 -18.90 26.34
CA LEU A 116 7.55 -18.89 27.52
C LEU A 116 8.41 -18.82 28.78
N SER A 117 8.35 -17.69 29.47
CA SER A 117 9.10 -17.41 30.69
C SER A 117 8.19 -17.35 31.92
N GLY A 118 8.75 -17.62 33.11
CA GLY A 118 8.04 -17.62 34.39
C GLY A 118 7.53 -18.98 34.86
N ALA A 119 7.43 -19.98 33.98
CA ALA A 119 7.09 -21.36 34.34
C ALA A 119 8.19 -21.98 35.21
N GLN A 120 7.81 -22.82 36.18
CA GLN A 120 8.74 -23.35 37.19
C GLN A 120 9.18 -24.78 36.92
N LYS A 121 8.30 -25.62 36.37
CA LYS A 121 8.52 -27.06 36.21
C LYS A 121 8.46 -27.49 34.76
N THR A 122 7.34 -27.24 34.10
CA THR A 122 7.06 -27.79 32.76
C THR A 122 6.39 -26.76 31.88
N ILE A 123 6.73 -26.79 30.60
CA ILE A 123 6.03 -26.05 29.54
C ILE A 123 5.48 -27.04 28.52
N GLY A 124 4.36 -26.67 27.89
CA GLY A 124 3.74 -27.46 26.83
C GLY A 124 3.18 -26.57 25.74
N ILE A 125 3.12 -27.10 24.52
CA ILE A 125 2.49 -26.46 23.37
C ILE A 125 1.61 -27.47 22.62
N GLU A 126 0.39 -27.05 22.32
CA GLU A 126 -0.59 -27.78 21.53
C GLU A 126 -0.79 -27.03 20.22
N LEU A 127 -0.48 -27.64 19.07
CA LEU A 127 -0.81 -27.04 17.77
C LEU A 127 -2.30 -27.28 17.47
N LEU A 128 -2.99 -26.24 17.03
CA LEU A 128 -4.40 -26.29 16.69
C LEU A 128 -4.55 -26.59 15.20
N GLY A 129 -5.59 -27.32 14.80
CA GLY A 129 -5.83 -27.65 13.40
C GLY A 129 -6.43 -29.04 13.21
N GLU A 130 -7.23 -29.19 12.17
CA GLU A 130 -7.75 -30.50 11.77
C GLU A 130 -6.62 -31.35 11.19
N GLN A 131 -6.65 -32.67 11.45
CA GLN A 131 -5.75 -33.65 10.82
C GLN A 131 -4.24 -33.49 11.12
N LEU A 132 -3.87 -32.78 12.19
CA LEU A 132 -2.50 -32.71 12.71
C LEU A 132 -2.08 -34.02 13.40
N ASN A 133 -1.79 -35.03 12.58
CA ASN A 133 -1.41 -36.35 13.07
C ASN A 133 0.08 -36.36 13.50
N PRO A 134 0.40 -36.82 14.71
CA PRO A 134 1.79 -36.95 15.14
C PRO A 134 2.49 -38.02 14.31
N LEU A 135 3.70 -37.70 13.86
CA LEU A 135 4.63 -38.62 13.22
C LEU A 135 5.62 -39.17 14.26
N SER A 136 6.36 -40.21 13.90
CA SER A 136 7.34 -40.81 14.81
C SER A 136 8.37 -39.76 15.26
N PRO A 137 8.51 -39.50 16.57
CA PRO A 137 9.48 -38.54 17.07
C PRO A 137 10.90 -39.02 16.76
N ARG A 138 11.79 -38.09 16.46
CA ARG A 138 13.21 -38.36 16.17
C ARG A 138 14.05 -37.29 16.84
N GLU A 139 15.18 -37.69 17.42
CA GLU A 139 16.19 -36.76 17.95
C GLU A 139 15.67 -35.73 18.97
N GLY A 140 14.66 -36.12 19.75
CA GLY A 140 14.05 -35.22 20.75
C GLY A 140 13.22 -34.08 20.14
N ILE A 141 12.75 -34.24 18.90
CA ILE A 141 11.86 -33.33 18.17
C ILE A 141 10.55 -34.07 17.86
N ALA A 142 9.42 -33.37 18.03
CA ALA A 142 8.09 -33.86 17.66
C ALA A 142 7.77 -33.46 16.23
N PHE A 143 7.05 -34.32 15.49
CA PHE A 143 6.71 -34.07 14.09
C PHE A 143 5.21 -34.25 13.86
N PHE A 144 4.65 -33.46 12.94
CA PHE A 144 3.24 -33.52 12.55
C PHE A 144 3.10 -33.31 11.04
N ASN A 145 2.06 -33.88 10.44
CA ASN A 145 1.64 -33.48 9.10
C ASN A 145 0.94 -32.11 9.14
N SER A 146 1.08 -31.31 8.09
CA SER A 146 0.31 -30.07 7.92
C SER A 146 -1.16 -30.32 7.54
N ILE A 147 -2.01 -29.32 7.73
CA ILE A 147 -3.42 -29.36 7.29
C ILE A 147 -3.49 -29.46 5.75
N GLU A 148 -2.72 -28.63 5.04
CA GLU A 148 -2.70 -28.58 3.58
C GLU A 148 -1.27 -28.62 3.02
N GLY A 149 -1.13 -28.90 1.72
CA GLY A 149 0.13 -28.74 0.97
C GLY A 149 1.20 -29.81 1.21
N GLY A 150 0.94 -30.80 2.07
CA GLY A 150 1.85 -31.94 2.31
C GLY A 150 3.18 -31.54 2.94
N TRP A 151 3.15 -30.56 3.85
CA TRP A 151 4.33 -30.12 4.59
C TRP A 151 4.50 -30.93 5.88
N VAL A 152 5.72 -30.93 6.42
CA VAL A 152 6.06 -31.51 7.72
C VAL A 152 6.34 -30.39 8.71
N ILE A 153 5.66 -30.43 9.86
CA ILE A 153 5.86 -29.52 10.97
C ILE A 153 6.76 -30.21 12.00
N ALA A 154 7.85 -29.56 12.38
CA ALA A 154 8.71 -29.95 13.49
C ALA A 154 8.49 -29.02 14.68
N VAL A 155 8.31 -29.59 15.88
CA VAL A 155 8.21 -28.86 17.14
C VAL A 155 9.32 -29.32 18.06
N GLY A 156 10.25 -28.42 18.36
CA GLY A 156 11.38 -28.67 19.26
C GLY A 156 11.41 -27.69 20.42
N ALA A 157 11.99 -28.09 21.54
CA ALA A 157 12.31 -27.17 22.63
C ALA A 157 13.24 -26.05 22.12
N ALA A 158 13.13 -24.83 22.66
CA ALA A 158 14.04 -23.75 22.32
C ALA A 158 15.48 -24.01 22.79
N SER A 159 15.65 -24.86 23.82
CA SER A 159 16.96 -25.42 24.20
C SER A 159 17.22 -26.76 23.48
N SER A 160 18.38 -27.38 23.75
CA SER A 160 18.70 -28.75 23.28
C SER A 160 18.00 -29.86 24.06
N GLN A 161 17.07 -29.54 24.97
CA GLN A 161 16.30 -30.55 25.69
C GLN A 161 15.38 -31.33 24.73
N PRO A 162 15.22 -32.64 24.94
CA PRO A 162 14.27 -33.44 24.17
C PRO A 162 12.83 -33.06 24.55
N VAL A 163 11.93 -33.13 23.57
CA VAL A 163 10.48 -33.00 23.82
C VAL A 163 9.79 -34.36 23.93
N GLU A 164 8.67 -34.39 24.65
CA GLU A 164 7.80 -35.57 24.77
C GLU A 164 6.38 -35.22 24.29
N VAL A 165 5.78 -36.08 23.47
CA VAL A 165 4.41 -35.89 22.98
C VAL A 165 3.44 -36.70 23.83
N LYS A 166 2.47 -36.03 24.47
CA LYS A 166 1.37 -36.65 25.24
C LYS A 166 0.05 -36.02 24.84
N ASN A 167 -0.91 -36.84 24.39
CA ASN A 167 -2.24 -36.38 23.98
C ASN A 167 -2.18 -35.20 22.99
N HIS A 168 -1.33 -35.29 21.95
CA HIS A 168 -1.05 -34.23 20.96
C HIS A 168 -0.38 -32.95 21.50
N ILE A 169 -0.05 -32.89 22.79
CA ILE A 169 0.70 -31.78 23.39
C ILE A 169 2.17 -32.13 23.44
N VAL A 170 3.02 -31.20 23.00
CA VAL A 170 4.48 -31.30 23.06
C VAL A 170 4.97 -30.67 24.35
N TYR A 171 5.60 -31.46 25.22
CA TYR A 171 6.09 -31.04 26.54
C TYR A 171 7.62 -30.97 26.60
N SER A 172 8.12 -30.05 27.43
CA SER A 172 9.52 -29.96 27.85
C SER A 172 9.63 -29.42 29.28
N GLY A 173 10.83 -29.49 29.88
CA GLY A 173 11.12 -28.81 31.14
C GLY A 173 11.06 -27.29 30.99
N ALA A 174 10.68 -26.57 32.05
CA ALA A 174 10.58 -25.10 32.01
C ALA A 174 11.90 -24.40 31.64
N SER A 175 13.04 -25.02 31.97
CA SER A 175 14.37 -24.52 31.59
C SER A 175 14.66 -24.59 30.08
N ALA A 176 13.77 -25.19 29.28
CA ALA A 176 13.82 -25.06 27.83
C ALA A 176 13.49 -23.66 27.32
N GLY A 177 12.74 -22.87 28.09
CA GLY A 177 12.43 -21.46 27.80
C GLY A 177 11.46 -21.21 26.64
N GLY A 178 10.94 -22.24 25.99
CA GLY A 178 9.99 -22.13 24.88
C GLY A 178 10.09 -23.26 23.86
N PHE A 179 9.52 -23.02 22.68
CA PHE A 179 9.50 -23.93 21.54
C PHE A 179 9.85 -23.22 20.23
N TYR A 180 10.43 -23.97 19.29
CA TYR A 180 10.49 -23.61 17.88
C TYR A 180 9.50 -24.48 17.10
N ILE A 181 8.77 -23.86 16.17
CA ILE A 181 7.91 -24.54 15.21
C ILE A 181 8.50 -24.28 13.82
N ALA A 182 9.06 -25.31 13.18
CA ALA A 182 9.65 -25.22 11.85
C ALA A 182 8.86 -26.03 10.83
N VAL A 183 8.82 -25.59 9.58
CA VAL A 183 8.07 -26.24 8.51
C VAL A 183 8.95 -26.46 7.29
N GLY A 184 9.03 -27.72 6.86
CA GLY A 184 9.81 -28.16 5.70
C GLY A 184 9.02 -29.11 4.79
N LYS A 185 9.58 -29.45 3.63
CA LYS A 185 9.01 -30.49 2.76
C LYS A 185 9.25 -31.89 3.31
N THR A 186 10.29 -32.05 4.12
CA THR A 186 10.63 -33.31 4.77
C THR A 186 10.86 -33.11 6.27
N ALA A 187 10.80 -34.20 7.04
CA ALA A 187 11.12 -34.17 8.47
C ALA A 187 12.58 -33.78 8.72
N ALA A 188 13.51 -34.16 7.83
CA ALA A 188 14.91 -33.78 7.93
C ALA A 188 15.09 -32.27 7.75
N GLU A 189 14.52 -31.68 6.70
CA GLU A 189 14.56 -30.22 6.48
C GLU A 189 13.97 -29.44 7.66
N ALA A 190 12.81 -29.89 8.18
CA ALA A 190 12.18 -29.24 9.31
C ALA A 190 13.03 -29.36 10.59
N ALA A 191 13.67 -30.50 10.83
CA ALA A 191 14.58 -30.71 11.96
C ALA A 191 15.85 -29.85 11.85
N ASP A 192 16.49 -29.84 10.68
CA ASP A 192 17.68 -29.03 10.40
C ASP A 192 17.41 -27.56 10.68
N MET A 193 16.22 -27.08 10.31
CA MET A 193 15.80 -25.72 10.59
C MET A 193 15.68 -25.42 12.09
N ILE A 194 15.19 -26.36 12.91
CA ILE A 194 15.19 -26.24 14.38
C ILE A 194 16.63 -26.17 14.91
N HIS A 195 17.53 -27.02 14.41
CA HIS A 195 18.93 -27.05 14.83
C HIS A 195 19.66 -25.74 14.46
N ASP A 196 19.44 -25.24 13.26
CA ASP A 196 19.96 -23.96 12.78
C ASP A 196 19.43 -22.81 13.62
N THR A 197 18.12 -22.76 13.90
CA THR A 197 17.56 -21.72 14.76
C THR A 197 18.14 -21.75 16.16
N ARG A 198 18.31 -22.93 16.80
CA ARG A 198 18.95 -23.02 18.12
C ARG A 198 20.37 -22.45 18.14
N ARG A 199 21.10 -22.58 17.04
CA ARG A 199 22.47 -22.08 16.89
C ARG A 199 22.48 -20.56 16.61
N ASP A 200 21.58 -20.10 15.75
CA ASP A 200 21.67 -18.79 15.08
C ASP A 200 20.49 -17.84 15.40
N VAL A 201 19.62 -18.15 16.37
CA VAL A 201 18.43 -17.32 16.69
C VAL A 201 18.79 -15.87 17.02
N ILE A 202 19.90 -15.63 17.72
CA ILE A 202 20.33 -14.28 18.08
C ILE A 202 20.67 -13.46 16.81
N PRO A 203 21.58 -13.93 15.93
CA PRO A 203 21.77 -13.33 14.61
C PRO A 203 20.47 -13.12 13.83
N MET A 204 19.59 -14.12 13.74
CA MET A 204 18.34 -14.02 12.98
C MET A 204 17.41 -12.90 13.50
N LYS A 205 17.30 -12.72 14.82
CA LYS A 205 16.56 -11.60 15.41
C LYS A 205 17.20 -10.26 15.07
N LEU A 206 18.52 -10.16 15.24
CA LEU A 206 19.26 -8.94 14.96
C LEU A 206 19.19 -8.53 13.49
N GLU A 207 19.24 -9.48 12.56
CA GLU A 207 19.09 -9.22 11.12
C GLU A 207 17.72 -8.64 10.79
N ARG A 208 16.64 -9.22 11.35
CA ARG A 208 15.28 -8.71 11.14
C ARG A 208 15.11 -7.31 11.74
N ILE A 209 15.56 -7.11 12.98
CA ILE A 209 15.52 -5.79 13.65
C ILE A 209 16.31 -4.76 12.84
N GLN A 210 17.57 -5.06 12.54
CA GLN A 210 18.47 -4.13 11.84
C GLN A 210 17.91 -3.77 10.46
N ARG A 211 17.30 -4.72 9.73
CA ARG A 211 16.65 -4.43 8.45
C ARG A 211 15.50 -3.43 8.60
N MET A 212 14.64 -3.63 9.60
CA MET A 212 13.51 -2.73 9.86
C MET A 212 13.97 -1.35 10.35
N GLU A 213 14.97 -1.29 11.24
CA GLU A 213 15.58 -0.04 11.70
C GLU A 213 16.26 0.71 10.56
N ASP A 214 17.05 0.00 9.74
CA ASP A 214 17.70 0.57 8.58
C ASP A 214 16.67 1.13 7.59
N PHE A 215 15.57 0.42 7.39
CA PHE A 215 14.48 0.91 6.56
C PHE A 215 13.90 2.21 7.14
N LEU A 216 13.53 2.24 8.42
CA LEU A 216 12.98 3.44 9.04
C LEU A 216 13.98 4.61 9.11
N GLN A 217 15.27 4.37 9.34
CA GLN A 217 16.25 5.44 9.56
C GLN A 217 16.92 5.91 8.25
N LYS A 218 17.06 5.03 7.27
CA LYS A 218 17.79 5.32 6.03
C LYS A 218 16.87 5.55 4.84
N ASN A 219 15.70 4.93 4.79
CA ASN A 219 14.81 5.00 3.63
C ASN A 219 13.62 5.94 3.85
N VAL A 220 12.94 5.82 5.00
CA VAL A 220 11.64 6.46 5.26
C VAL A 220 11.63 7.23 6.57
N TYR A 221 12.75 7.85 6.93
CA TYR A 221 12.88 8.58 8.19
C TYR A 221 11.82 9.65 8.30
N ILE A 222 11.19 9.69 9.47
CA ILE A 222 10.21 10.69 9.85
C ILE A 222 10.29 10.95 11.36
N ALA A 223 10.21 12.23 11.72
CA ALA A 223 10.05 12.67 13.10
C ALA A 223 9.14 13.91 13.15
N SER A 224 8.30 14.03 14.17
CA SER A 224 7.43 15.17 14.41
C SER A 224 7.06 15.18 15.89
N THR A 225 6.72 16.34 16.47
CA THR A 225 6.12 16.38 17.81
C THR A 225 4.74 15.73 17.89
N SER A 226 4.09 15.46 16.74
CA SER A 226 2.89 14.64 16.69
C SER A 226 3.24 13.15 16.84
N ASP A 227 3.09 12.64 18.07
CA ASP A 227 3.35 11.23 18.39
C ASP A 227 2.61 10.28 17.43
N SER A 228 1.38 10.61 17.04
CA SER A 228 0.56 9.75 16.18
C SER A 228 0.99 9.75 14.70
N LEU A 229 1.55 10.85 14.20
CA LEU A 229 1.90 10.97 12.78
C LEU A 229 3.10 10.08 12.44
N ALA A 230 4.20 10.22 13.18
CA ALA A 230 5.39 9.42 12.96
C ALA A 230 5.12 7.93 13.24
N LEU A 231 4.40 7.63 14.33
CA LEU A 231 4.06 6.26 14.70
C LEU A 231 3.22 5.55 13.63
N SER A 232 2.15 6.20 13.14
CA SER A 232 1.28 5.62 12.09
C SER A 232 2.03 5.39 10.79
N LEU A 233 2.84 6.35 10.34
CA LEU A 233 3.62 6.21 9.11
C LEU A 233 4.73 5.16 9.24
N ASN A 234 5.40 5.05 10.38
CA ASN A 234 6.38 3.98 10.61
C ASN A 234 5.71 2.60 10.56
N TRP A 235 4.54 2.45 11.18
CA TRP A 235 3.77 1.20 11.12
C TRP A 235 3.34 0.88 9.69
N LEU A 236 2.75 1.82 8.96
CA LEU A 236 2.34 1.65 7.56
C LEU A 236 3.52 1.29 6.65
N ASN A 237 4.69 1.92 6.85
CA ASN A 237 5.90 1.59 6.09
C ASN A 237 6.34 0.15 6.35
N LEU A 238 6.36 -0.32 7.61
CA LEU A 238 6.77 -1.68 7.94
C LEU A 238 5.73 -2.73 7.53
N THR A 239 4.44 -2.43 7.63
CA THR A 239 3.37 -3.34 7.21
C THR A 239 3.18 -3.37 5.70
N MET A 240 3.58 -2.33 4.97
CA MET A 240 3.74 -2.40 3.52
C MET A 240 4.99 -3.19 3.15
N ASP A 241 6.13 -2.96 3.82
CA ASP A 241 7.37 -3.69 3.55
C ASP A 241 7.23 -5.20 3.76
N GLN A 242 6.46 -5.67 4.75
CA GLN A 242 6.22 -7.12 4.92
C GLN A 242 5.45 -7.76 3.75
N LEU A 243 4.72 -6.98 2.95
CA LEU A 243 4.03 -7.47 1.74
C LEU A 243 4.94 -7.47 0.50
N VAL A 244 6.13 -6.87 0.59
CA VAL A 244 7.18 -7.02 -0.42
C VAL A 244 7.90 -8.35 -0.15
N THR A 245 7.69 -9.33 -1.03
CA THR A 245 8.09 -10.72 -0.83
C THR A 245 8.93 -11.27 -1.99
N ARG A 246 9.43 -12.52 -1.84
CA ARG A 246 10.27 -13.23 -2.80
C ARG A 246 9.70 -14.60 -3.23
N GLN A 247 8.39 -14.69 -3.41
CA GLN A 247 7.70 -15.94 -3.74
C GLN A 247 8.11 -16.48 -5.11
N GLN A 248 8.27 -15.61 -6.11
CA GLN A 248 8.65 -15.96 -7.50
C GLN A 248 9.56 -14.87 -8.10
N GLY A 249 10.65 -14.55 -7.38
CA GLY A 249 11.36 -13.29 -7.55
C GLY A 249 10.73 -12.19 -6.69
N ASP A 250 11.27 -10.97 -6.75
CA ASP A 250 10.70 -9.84 -6.00
C ASP A 250 9.30 -9.50 -6.54
N GLY A 251 8.35 -9.33 -5.62
CA GLY A 251 6.96 -8.97 -5.93
C GLY A 251 6.23 -8.44 -4.70
N ILE A 252 4.99 -8.00 -4.90
CA ILE A 252 4.14 -7.47 -3.84
C ILE A 252 2.92 -8.38 -3.71
N TYR A 253 2.71 -8.96 -2.53
CA TYR A 253 1.45 -9.60 -2.21
C TYR A 253 0.33 -8.58 -2.28
N ALA A 254 -0.73 -8.87 -3.04
CA ALA A 254 -1.88 -7.98 -3.13
C ALA A 254 -2.48 -7.73 -1.72
N GLY A 255 -2.70 -8.78 -0.93
CA GLY A 255 -3.04 -8.63 0.48
C GLY A 255 -3.39 -9.92 1.19
N LEU A 256 -3.44 -9.84 2.52
CA LEU A 256 -3.66 -10.99 3.39
C LEU A 256 -5.10 -10.99 3.96
N PRO A 257 -5.77 -12.14 4.05
CA PRO A 257 -5.18 -13.48 3.90
C PRO A 257 -5.29 -14.09 2.49
N TRP A 258 -6.21 -13.61 1.65
CA TRP A 258 -6.59 -14.35 0.42
C TRP A 258 -5.67 -14.13 -0.79
N PHE A 259 -5.02 -12.97 -0.87
CA PHE A 259 -4.27 -12.54 -2.05
C PHE A 259 -2.75 -12.51 -1.79
N ASN A 260 -2.22 -13.58 -1.21
CA ASN A 260 -0.79 -13.82 -0.96
C ASN A 260 -0.04 -14.32 -2.21
N GLU A 261 -0.32 -13.69 -3.35
CA GLU A 261 0.28 -13.91 -4.68
C GLU A 261 0.47 -12.56 -5.39
N TYR A 262 1.16 -12.58 -6.52
CA TYR A 262 1.39 -11.39 -7.35
C TYR A 262 0.28 -11.20 -8.38
N TRP A 263 -0.49 -10.13 -8.19
CA TRP A 263 -1.50 -9.64 -9.12
C TRP A 263 -0.93 -8.42 -9.84
N GLY A 264 -0.93 -8.42 -11.17
CA GLY A 264 -0.31 -7.35 -11.96
C GLY A 264 -0.92 -6.00 -11.63
N ARG A 265 -2.25 -5.88 -11.71
CA ARG A 265 -2.97 -4.64 -11.37
C ARG A 265 -2.65 -4.15 -9.97
N ASP A 266 -2.87 -4.97 -8.95
CA ASP A 266 -2.68 -4.61 -7.53
C ASP A 266 -1.23 -4.20 -7.26
N GLN A 267 -0.28 -4.94 -7.80
CA GLN A 267 1.14 -4.65 -7.65
C GLN A 267 1.50 -3.30 -8.28
N PHE A 268 1.02 -3.00 -9.50
CA PHE A 268 1.35 -1.73 -10.14
C PHE A 268 0.58 -0.54 -9.56
N ILE A 269 -0.53 -0.76 -8.86
CA ILE A 269 -1.16 0.26 -8.00
C ILE A 269 -0.30 0.48 -6.74
N ALA A 270 0.21 -0.59 -6.13
CA ALA A 270 0.98 -0.50 -4.89
C ALA A 270 2.44 -0.04 -5.09
N LEU A 271 3.03 -0.25 -6.27
CA LEU A 271 4.45 -0.02 -6.55
C LEU A 271 4.96 1.39 -6.16
N PRO A 272 4.26 2.51 -6.48
CA PRO A 272 4.71 3.84 -6.09
C PRO A 272 4.91 3.98 -4.58
N GLY A 273 3.91 3.58 -3.79
CA GLY A 273 3.91 3.71 -2.34
C GLY A 273 4.77 2.68 -1.62
N ALA A 274 4.91 1.48 -2.19
CA ALA A 274 5.64 0.39 -1.57
C ALA A 274 7.16 0.52 -1.74
N VAL A 275 7.62 0.84 -2.95
CA VAL A 275 9.05 0.71 -3.31
C VAL A 275 9.65 1.95 -4.00
N LEU A 276 8.86 2.86 -4.60
CA LEU A 276 9.43 4.08 -5.19
C LEU A 276 9.63 5.18 -4.16
N VAL A 277 8.57 5.63 -3.49
CA VAL A 277 8.67 6.72 -2.50
C VAL A 277 9.51 6.32 -1.28
N THR A 278 9.66 5.02 -1.03
CA THR A 278 10.51 4.46 0.02
C THR A 278 11.96 4.21 -0.43
N GLY A 279 12.32 4.55 -1.67
CA GLY A 279 13.69 4.46 -2.17
C GLY A 279 14.22 3.04 -2.36
N GLN A 280 13.35 2.04 -2.46
CA GLN A 280 13.71 0.64 -2.70
C GLN A 280 13.82 0.35 -4.20
N PHE A 281 14.63 1.15 -4.91
CA PHE A 281 14.70 1.14 -6.37
C PHE A 281 15.17 -0.20 -6.96
N GLU A 282 16.07 -0.91 -6.31
CA GLU A 282 16.50 -2.24 -6.78
C GLU A 282 15.34 -3.24 -6.75
N THR A 283 14.54 -3.23 -5.67
CA THR A 283 13.34 -4.05 -5.58
C THR A 283 12.32 -3.67 -6.65
N ALA A 284 12.09 -2.36 -6.88
CA ALA A 284 11.21 -1.87 -7.94
C ALA A 284 11.65 -2.35 -9.33
N LYS A 285 12.95 -2.29 -9.63
CA LYS A 285 13.55 -2.80 -10.86
C LYS A 285 13.26 -4.29 -11.03
N ASN A 286 13.55 -5.09 -10.01
CA ASN A 286 13.36 -6.54 -10.06
C ASN A 286 11.89 -6.93 -10.27
N ILE A 287 10.96 -6.20 -9.66
CA ILE A 287 9.51 -6.38 -9.87
C ILE A 287 9.15 -6.15 -11.34
N LEU A 288 9.56 -5.01 -11.91
CA LEU A 288 9.28 -4.66 -13.31
C LEU A 288 9.89 -5.67 -14.30
N LEU A 289 11.16 -6.02 -14.11
CA LEU A 289 11.87 -6.99 -14.95
C LEU A 289 11.25 -8.39 -14.85
N SER A 290 10.80 -8.80 -13.67
CA SER A 290 10.20 -10.12 -13.47
C SER A 290 8.83 -10.21 -14.15
N PHE A 291 8.00 -9.17 -14.04
CA PHE A 291 6.69 -9.15 -14.70
C PHE A 291 6.79 -9.05 -16.23
N ALA A 292 7.76 -8.28 -16.76
CA ALA A 292 7.98 -8.15 -18.19
C ALA A 292 8.22 -9.49 -18.90
N LYS A 293 8.88 -10.45 -18.22
CA LYS A 293 9.14 -11.80 -18.75
C LYS A 293 7.86 -12.58 -19.09
N PHE A 294 6.75 -12.22 -18.46
CA PHE A 294 5.45 -12.87 -18.68
C PHE A 294 4.55 -12.08 -19.64
N GLN A 295 5.04 -11.02 -20.30
CA GLN A 295 4.27 -10.34 -21.34
C GLN A 295 3.88 -11.33 -22.45
N ASN A 296 2.63 -11.28 -22.88
CA ASN A 296 2.18 -12.07 -24.03
C ASN A 296 2.78 -11.50 -25.32
N THR A 297 3.70 -12.24 -25.93
CA THR A 297 4.41 -11.86 -27.17
C THR A 297 3.88 -12.59 -28.40
N ASP A 298 2.81 -13.39 -28.27
CA ASP A 298 2.15 -14.03 -29.41
C ASP A 298 1.33 -12.99 -30.18
N ALA A 299 1.87 -12.54 -31.32
CA ALA A 299 1.25 -11.54 -32.18
C ALA A 299 -0.10 -11.97 -32.80
N THR A 300 -0.48 -13.25 -32.69
CA THR A 300 -1.81 -13.75 -33.12
C THR A 300 -2.85 -13.71 -31.99
N SER A 301 -2.40 -13.59 -30.74
CA SER A 301 -3.28 -13.49 -29.58
C SER A 301 -3.96 -12.12 -29.52
N LYS A 302 -5.25 -12.10 -29.19
CA LYS A 302 -5.94 -10.84 -28.86
C LYS A 302 -5.36 -10.13 -27.62
N TYR A 303 -4.54 -10.83 -26.84
CA TYR A 303 -3.84 -10.29 -25.67
C TYR A 303 -2.38 -9.92 -25.94
N PHE A 304 -1.95 -9.87 -27.21
CA PHE A 304 -0.59 -9.44 -27.56
C PHE A 304 -0.22 -8.13 -26.85
N GLY A 305 0.94 -8.09 -26.21
CA GLY A 305 1.46 -6.93 -25.47
C GLY A 305 0.96 -6.79 -24.03
N ARG A 306 -0.02 -7.58 -23.58
CA ARG A 306 -0.50 -7.53 -22.19
C ARG A 306 0.45 -8.24 -21.23
N VAL A 307 0.61 -7.69 -20.04
CA VAL A 307 1.19 -8.40 -18.88
C VAL A 307 0.08 -9.11 -18.10
N PRO A 308 0.41 -10.14 -17.30
CA PRO A 308 -0.61 -10.91 -16.58
C PRO A 308 -1.37 -10.08 -15.54
N ASN A 309 -2.68 -10.28 -15.44
CA ASN A 309 -3.50 -9.90 -14.30
C ASN A 309 -3.15 -10.75 -13.07
N ILE A 310 -3.05 -12.07 -13.25
CA ILE A 310 -2.70 -13.01 -12.19
C ILE A 310 -1.48 -13.80 -12.63
N LEU A 311 -0.43 -13.77 -11.80
CA LEU A 311 0.75 -14.59 -11.95
C LEU A 311 0.79 -15.65 -10.85
N ALA A 312 0.11 -16.78 -11.08
CA ALA A 312 0.13 -17.93 -10.18
C ALA A 312 1.07 -19.02 -10.72
N LEU A 313 1.62 -19.86 -9.84
CA LEU A 313 2.56 -20.94 -10.19
C LEU A 313 2.07 -21.89 -11.30
N LYS A 314 0.75 -22.00 -11.50
CA LYS A 314 0.11 -22.93 -12.44
C LYS A 314 -0.83 -22.27 -13.45
N ASN A 315 -1.05 -20.96 -13.37
CA ASN A 315 -1.99 -20.25 -14.23
C ASN A 315 -1.52 -18.81 -14.46
N VAL A 316 -1.50 -18.39 -15.72
CA VAL A 316 -1.21 -17.01 -16.13
C VAL A 316 -2.46 -16.47 -16.80
N ASP A 317 -3.02 -15.41 -16.23
CA ASP A 317 -4.24 -14.78 -16.74
C ASP A 317 -3.92 -13.39 -17.30
N TYR A 318 -4.38 -13.07 -18.51
CA TYR A 318 -4.18 -11.78 -19.19
C TYR A 318 -5.44 -10.90 -19.28
N HIS A 319 -6.52 -11.26 -18.57
CA HIS A 319 -7.76 -10.48 -18.50
C HIS A 319 -7.59 -9.26 -17.60
N THR A 320 -6.89 -8.25 -18.10
CA THR A 320 -6.73 -6.94 -17.46
C THR A 320 -6.49 -5.89 -18.54
N THR A 321 -7.38 -4.89 -18.58
CA THR A 321 -7.23 -3.71 -19.43
C THR A 321 -6.52 -2.59 -18.68
N ASP A 322 -6.59 -2.55 -17.34
CA ASP A 322 -5.96 -1.52 -16.51
C ASP A 322 -4.54 -1.87 -16.04
N GLY A 323 -4.22 -3.15 -15.85
CA GLY A 323 -2.93 -3.59 -15.33
C GLY A 323 -1.77 -3.36 -16.30
N THR A 324 -2.00 -3.53 -17.60
CA THR A 324 -0.96 -3.34 -18.62
C THR A 324 -0.56 -1.87 -18.80
N PRO A 325 -1.49 -0.90 -18.93
CA PRO A 325 -1.15 0.51 -18.88
C PRO A 325 -0.38 0.90 -17.61
N ARG A 326 -0.83 0.41 -16.44
CA ARG A 326 -0.16 0.66 -15.16
C ARG A 326 1.29 0.17 -15.16
N PHE A 327 1.58 -1.00 -15.72
CA PHE A 327 2.96 -1.48 -15.85
C PHE A 327 3.86 -0.47 -16.58
N ILE A 328 3.41 0.10 -17.70
CA ILE A 328 4.19 1.07 -18.48
C ILE A 328 4.33 2.41 -17.75
N ILE A 329 3.27 2.86 -17.08
CA ILE A 329 3.30 4.06 -16.24
C ILE A 329 4.30 3.87 -15.09
N GLN A 330 4.27 2.72 -14.43
CA GLN A 330 5.18 2.40 -13.33
C GLN A 330 6.64 2.22 -13.78
N LEU A 331 6.88 1.77 -15.01
CA LEU A 331 8.20 1.82 -15.61
C LEU A 331 8.70 3.27 -15.74
N GLN A 332 7.83 4.20 -16.16
CA GLN A 332 8.20 5.61 -16.28
C GLN A 332 8.47 6.21 -14.89
N ASP A 333 7.61 5.96 -13.92
CA ASP A 333 7.81 6.41 -12.54
C ASP A 333 9.10 5.84 -11.96
N TYR A 334 9.39 4.55 -12.16
CA TYR A 334 10.66 3.96 -11.75
C TYR A 334 11.87 4.70 -12.32
N VAL A 335 11.88 4.99 -13.62
CA VAL A 335 12.97 5.72 -14.28
C VAL A 335 13.08 7.15 -13.72
N LYS A 336 11.94 7.83 -13.52
CA LYS A 336 11.88 9.18 -12.95
C LYS A 336 12.38 9.24 -11.51
N TYR A 337 12.14 8.21 -10.71
CA TYR A 337 12.60 8.14 -9.31
C TYR A 337 14.05 7.68 -9.17
N SER A 338 14.44 6.62 -9.89
CA SER A 338 15.75 5.97 -9.75
C SER A 338 16.84 6.58 -10.63
N GLY A 339 16.48 7.23 -11.73
CA GLY A 339 17.43 7.64 -12.77
C GLY A 339 18.05 6.48 -13.54
N ASP A 340 17.60 5.23 -13.35
CA ASP A 340 18.12 4.07 -14.09
C ASP A 340 17.62 4.09 -15.53
N SER A 341 18.39 4.75 -16.39
CA SER A 341 18.13 4.80 -17.82
C SER A 341 18.39 3.49 -18.56
N ALA A 342 19.18 2.58 -17.99
CA ALA A 342 19.55 1.33 -18.66
C ALA A 342 18.35 0.40 -18.83
N ILE A 343 17.40 0.42 -17.87
CA ILE A 343 16.17 -0.36 -17.95
C ILE A 343 15.31 0.02 -19.17
N ILE A 344 15.43 1.28 -19.66
CA ILE A 344 14.63 1.76 -20.79
C ILE A 344 14.96 0.94 -22.02
N THR A 345 16.24 0.76 -22.33
CA THR A 345 16.67 -0.04 -23.48
C THR A 345 16.21 -1.49 -23.37
N GLU A 346 16.26 -2.06 -22.16
CA GLU A 346 15.86 -3.45 -21.90
C GLU A 346 14.34 -3.67 -22.07
N LEU A 347 13.52 -2.73 -21.58
CA LEU A 347 12.06 -2.87 -21.55
C LEU A 347 11.32 -2.10 -22.65
N TYR A 348 12.00 -1.30 -23.48
CA TYR A 348 11.38 -0.61 -24.60
C TYR A 348 10.63 -1.54 -25.58
N PRO A 349 11.12 -2.75 -25.91
CA PRO A 349 10.34 -3.70 -26.70
C PRO A 349 9.03 -4.10 -26.04
N ALA A 350 8.99 -4.21 -24.71
CA ALA A 350 7.75 -4.49 -23.97
C ALA A 350 6.78 -3.29 -24.03
N VAL A 351 7.29 -2.06 -23.95
CA VAL A 351 6.50 -0.83 -24.18
C VAL A 351 5.87 -0.85 -25.57
N GLN A 352 6.69 -1.11 -26.61
CA GLN A 352 6.23 -1.18 -27.99
C GLN A 352 5.14 -2.24 -28.17
N ASN A 353 5.39 -3.49 -27.74
CA ASN A 353 4.42 -4.57 -27.84
C ASN A 353 3.10 -4.23 -27.16
N SER A 354 3.18 -3.59 -25.98
CA SER A 354 2.01 -3.21 -25.20
C SER A 354 1.12 -2.19 -25.92
N ILE A 355 1.72 -1.11 -26.41
CA ILE A 355 0.99 -0.05 -27.11
C ILE A 355 0.49 -0.53 -28.47
N GLU A 356 1.33 -1.23 -29.23
CA GLU A 356 0.97 -1.73 -30.56
C GLU A 356 -0.07 -2.86 -30.50
N GLY A 357 -0.04 -3.69 -29.46
CA GLY A 357 -1.07 -4.69 -29.19
C GLY A 357 -2.43 -4.05 -28.88
N SER A 358 -2.45 -3.03 -28.02
CA SER A 358 -3.65 -2.23 -27.77
C SER A 358 -4.18 -1.61 -29.08
N ILE A 359 -3.33 -0.95 -29.86
CA ILE A 359 -3.71 -0.32 -31.13
C ILE A 359 -4.30 -1.32 -32.12
N LYS A 360 -3.70 -2.51 -32.23
CA LYS A 360 -4.11 -3.53 -33.19
C LYS A 360 -5.45 -4.18 -32.85
N HIS A 361 -5.73 -4.37 -31.56
CA HIS A 361 -6.83 -5.24 -31.13
C HIS A 361 -7.96 -4.53 -30.39
N TRP A 362 -7.70 -3.38 -29.77
CA TRP A 362 -8.61 -2.79 -28.78
C TRP A 362 -8.84 -1.29 -28.94
N VAL A 363 -8.07 -0.58 -29.77
CA VAL A 363 -8.27 0.85 -29.99
C VAL A 363 -9.27 1.11 -31.11
N ASP A 364 -10.25 1.98 -30.84
CA ASP A 364 -11.27 2.35 -31.82
C ASP A 364 -10.87 3.55 -32.70
N ASP A 365 -11.77 3.92 -33.62
CA ASP A 365 -11.58 5.05 -34.52
C ASP A 365 -11.56 6.42 -33.81
N LYS A 366 -11.98 6.53 -32.55
CA LYS A 366 -11.86 7.75 -31.73
C LYS A 366 -10.56 7.76 -30.91
N GLY A 367 -9.80 6.67 -30.91
CA GLY A 367 -8.56 6.52 -30.14
C GLY A 367 -8.77 5.99 -28.73
N TYR A 368 -10.01 5.60 -28.36
CA TYR A 368 -10.31 5.00 -27.07
C TYR A 368 -9.84 3.57 -27.00
N LEU A 369 -9.37 3.16 -25.82
CA LEU A 369 -9.09 1.76 -25.51
C LEU A 369 -10.38 1.07 -25.07
N MET A 370 -10.86 0.14 -25.89
CA MET A 370 -12.04 -0.67 -25.62
C MET A 370 -11.69 -1.84 -24.68
N HIS A 371 -12.69 -2.29 -23.93
CA HIS A 371 -12.58 -3.45 -23.04
C HIS A 371 -13.93 -4.11 -22.75
N ASP A 372 -13.85 -5.34 -22.25
CA ASP A 372 -15.02 -6.08 -21.75
C ASP A 372 -15.34 -5.68 -20.29
N ASP A 373 -16.55 -6.03 -19.83
CA ASP A 373 -17.17 -5.58 -18.57
C ASP A 373 -16.38 -5.84 -17.28
N ASN A 374 -15.50 -6.83 -17.28
CA ASN A 374 -14.81 -7.34 -16.10
C ASN A 374 -13.28 -7.30 -16.24
N GLU A 375 -12.76 -6.42 -17.09
CA GLU A 375 -11.30 -6.25 -17.30
C GLU A 375 -10.70 -5.05 -16.56
N THR A 376 -11.48 -4.38 -15.70
CA THR A 376 -11.04 -3.24 -14.89
C THR A 376 -10.87 -3.66 -13.43
N TRP A 377 -10.39 -2.78 -12.55
CA TRP A 377 -10.39 -3.02 -11.10
C TRP A 377 -11.79 -3.26 -10.52
N MET A 378 -12.85 -2.89 -11.24
CA MET A 378 -14.23 -3.24 -10.92
C MET A 378 -14.65 -4.54 -11.62
N ASP A 379 -14.16 -5.70 -11.15
CA ASP A 379 -14.25 -7.00 -11.86
C ASP A 379 -15.16 -8.06 -11.20
N ALA A 380 -15.91 -7.69 -10.16
CA ALA A 380 -16.86 -8.57 -9.49
C ALA A 380 -17.95 -9.13 -10.43
N ARG A 381 -18.19 -10.44 -10.34
CA ARG A 381 -19.11 -11.18 -11.21
C ARG A 381 -19.99 -12.17 -10.45
N ASP A 382 -21.18 -12.43 -10.98
CA ASP A 382 -22.06 -13.48 -10.48
C ASP A 382 -21.57 -14.89 -10.89
N ALA A 383 -22.26 -15.93 -10.40
CA ALA A 383 -21.95 -17.32 -10.75
C ALA A 383 -22.11 -17.65 -12.24
N ASN A 384 -22.79 -16.81 -13.03
CA ASN A 384 -22.93 -16.93 -14.48
C ASN A 384 -21.93 -16.03 -15.24
N LEU A 385 -20.92 -15.50 -14.54
CA LEU A 385 -19.89 -14.59 -15.06
C LEU A 385 -20.41 -13.21 -15.52
N LYS A 386 -21.62 -12.81 -15.12
CA LYS A 386 -22.15 -11.48 -15.41
C LYS A 386 -21.59 -10.46 -14.44
N SER A 387 -21.16 -9.31 -14.97
CA SER A 387 -20.64 -8.22 -14.13
C SER A 387 -21.72 -7.64 -13.22
N TYR A 388 -21.36 -7.38 -11.97
CA TYR A 388 -22.20 -6.62 -11.05
C TYR A 388 -22.09 -5.10 -11.27
N SER A 389 -21.03 -4.65 -11.93
CA SER A 389 -20.75 -3.25 -12.24
C SER A 389 -20.25 -3.14 -13.68
N PRO A 390 -21.13 -3.37 -14.68
CA PRO A 390 -20.72 -3.34 -16.08
C PRO A 390 -20.23 -1.94 -16.46
N ARG A 391 -19.05 -1.88 -17.08
CA ARG A 391 -18.37 -0.64 -17.45
C ARG A 391 -17.77 -0.66 -18.85
N ASP A 392 -18.09 -1.67 -19.64
CA ASP A 392 -17.76 -1.71 -21.06
C ASP A 392 -18.45 -0.56 -21.83
N THR A 393 -18.03 -0.17 -23.03
CA THR A 393 -16.83 -0.60 -23.72
C THR A 393 -15.65 0.32 -23.41
N ARG A 394 -15.90 1.53 -22.89
CA ARG A 394 -14.90 2.59 -22.69
C ARG A 394 -15.13 3.31 -21.36
N ALA A 395 -14.61 2.76 -20.27
CA ALA A 395 -14.61 3.40 -18.96
C ALA A 395 -13.64 4.59 -18.88
N ASN A 396 -13.98 5.63 -18.12
CA ASN A 396 -13.21 6.88 -18.08
C ASN A 396 -11.79 6.74 -17.53
N ASP A 397 -11.60 5.93 -16.49
CA ASP A 397 -10.31 5.65 -15.87
C ASP A 397 -9.42 4.77 -16.75
N ILE A 398 -10.03 3.90 -17.56
CA ILE A 398 -9.30 3.15 -18.59
C ILE A 398 -8.76 4.11 -19.67
N GLN A 399 -9.55 5.11 -20.06
CA GLN A 399 -9.07 6.11 -21.03
C GLN A 399 -7.93 6.95 -20.46
N ALA A 400 -8.00 7.30 -19.17
CA ALA A 400 -6.92 7.98 -18.47
C ALA A 400 -5.64 7.14 -18.45
N LEU A 401 -5.75 5.88 -18.05
CA LEU A 401 -4.62 4.95 -18.04
C LEU A 401 -4.03 4.74 -19.44
N TRP A 402 -4.87 4.64 -20.48
CA TRP A 402 -4.41 4.53 -21.86
C TRP A 402 -3.69 5.79 -22.33
N TYR A 403 -4.23 6.96 -22.02
CA TYR A 403 -3.57 8.24 -22.30
C TYR A 403 -2.19 8.30 -21.63
N ASP A 404 -2.10 7.96 -20.36
CA ASP A 404 -0.84 7.98 -19.60
C ASP A 404 0.15 6.92 -20.10
N GLN A 405 -0.34 5.75 -20.52
CA GLN A 405 0.49 4.75 -21.19
C GLN A 405 1.07 5.29 -22.51
N LEU A 406 0.27 6.00 -23.32
CA LEU A 406 0.75 6.63 -24.54
C LEU A 406 1.78 7.73 -24.23
N GLN A 407 1.56 8.55 -23.20
CA GLN A 407 2.54 9.56 -22.75
C GLN A 407 3.85 8.93 -22.31
N ALA A 408 3.79 7.85 -21.52
CA ALA A 408 4.96 7.08 -21.12
C ALA A 408 5.66 6.45 -22.34
N GLY A 409 4.91 5.91 -23.28
CA GLY A 409 5.42 5.40 -24.55
C GLY A 409 6.17 6.47 -25.35
N ILE A 410 5.58 7.65 -25.53
CA ILE A 410 6.19 8.78 -26.24
C ILE A 410 7.52 9.16 -25.57
N TYR A 411 7.53 9.29 -24.25
CA TYR A 411 8.73 9.56 -23.47
C TYR A 411 9.84 8.53 -23.73
N PHE A 412 9.52 7.24 -23.73
CA PHE A 412 10.52 6.20 -24.03
C PHE A 412 10.94 6.19 -25.49
N ALA A 413 10.03 6.43 -26.43
CA ALA A 413 10.35 6.52 -27.84
C ALA A 413 11.28 7.69 -28.15
N GLU A 414 11.07 8.85 -27.51
CA GLU A 414 11.98 10.00 -27.61
C GLU A 414 13.36 9.68 -27.04
N TYR A 415 13.44 9.01 -25.89
CA TYR A 415 14.71 8.56 -25.32
C TYR A 415 15.46 7.58 -26.24
N MET A 416 14.72 6.72 -26.96
CA MET A 416 15.27 5.72 -27.88
C MET A 416 15.46 6.23 -29.31
N ASP A 417 15.26 7.53 -29.57
CA ASP A 417 15.29 8.16 -30.89
C ASP A 417 14.28 7.53 -31.92
N ASP A 418 13.23 6.86 -31.45
CA ASP A 418 12.14 6.30 -32.28
C ASP A 418 11.07 7.38 -32.56
N SER A 419 11.43 8.32 -33.44
CA SER A 419 10.53 9.39 -33.88
C SER A 419 9.25 8.89 -34.57
N GLY A 420 9.27 7.67 -35.12
CA GLY A 420 8.12 7.06 -35.79
C GLY A 420 7.03 6.68 -34.80
N SER A 421 7.40 5.91 -33.77
CA SER A 421 6.50 5.54 -32.67
C SER A 421 6.05 6.76 -31.89
N ALA A 422 6.97 7.67 -31.54
CA ALA A 422 6.65 8.90 -30.80
C ALA A 422 5.56 9.72 -31.51
N LYS A 423 5.71 9.96 -32.83
CA LYS A 423 4.71 10.69 -33.63
C LYS A 423 3.38 9.94 -33.72
N LYS A 424 3.40 8.63 -33.95
CA LYS A 424 2.19 7.79 -34.05
C LYS A 424 1.39 7.84 -32.75
N TRP A 425 2.05 7.56 -31.62
CA TRP A 425 1.41 7.50 -30.30
C TRP A 425 0.94 8.88 -29.85
N SER A 426 1.70 9.94 -30.14
CA SER A 426 1.28 11.34 -29.90
C SER A 426 0.00 11.70 -30.64
N ASN A 427 -0.16 11.29 -31.90
CA ASN A 427 -1.39 11.52 -32.66
C ASN A 427 -2.60 10.82 -32.04
N ILE A 428 -2.42 9.58 -31.55
CA ILE A 428 -3.49 8.81 -30.88
C ILE A 428 -3.85 9.48 -29.55
N ALA A 429 -2.86 9.82 -28.73
CA ALA A 429 -3.07 10.49 -27.44
C ALA A 429 -3.81 11.83 -27.61
N GLY A 430 -3.42 12.62 -28.61
CA GLY A 430 -4.09 13.88 -28.92
C GLY A 430 -5.53 13.69 -29.42
N LYS A 431 -5.80 12.61 -30.18
CA LYS A 431 -7.16 12.28 -30.63
C LYS A 431 -8.04 11.82 -29.48
N LEU A 432 -7.53 10.89 -28.67
CA LEU A 432 -8.15 10.41 -27.43
C LEU A 432 -8.53 11.56 -26.51
N LYS A 433 -7.58 12.42 -26.14
CA LYS A 433 -7.83 13.54 -25.21
C LYS A 433 -8.91 14.51 -25.72
N ARG A 434 -8.87 14.86 -27.01
CA ARG A 434 -9.89 15.76 -27.60
C ARG A 434 -11.28 15.14 -27.57
N ASN A 435 -11.41 13.90 -28.03
CA ASN A 435 -12.70 13.21 -28.04
C ASN A 435 -13.20 12.98 -26.60
N PHE A 436 -12.32 12.64 -25.66
CA PHE A 436 -12.68 12.42 -24.26
C PHE A 436 -13.34 13.64 -23.64
N ALA A 437 -12.76 14.83 -23.84
CA ALA A 437 -13.28 16.08 -23.31
C ALA A 437 -14.67 16.45 -23.88
N GLU A 438 -15.02 15.95 -25.07
CA GLU A 438 -16.31 16.16 -25.72
C GLU A 438 -17.34 15.07 -25.34
N ASP A 439 -16.96 13.79 -25.44
CA ASP A 439 -17.90 12.65 -25.31
C ASP A 439 -18.25 12.33 -23.85
N PHE A 440 -17.36 12.56 -22.88
CA PHE A 440 -17.56 12.21 -21.47
C PHE A 440 -18.18 13.32 -20.63
N ARG A 441 -18.64 14.41 -21.25
CA ARG A 441 -19.22 15.57 -20.55
C ARG A 441 -20.55 15.96 -21.18
N ASP A 442 -21.48 16.41 -20.35
CA ASP A 442 -22.66 17.12 -20.80
C ASP A 442 -22.88 18.43 -20.00
N GLN A 443 -23.99 19.11 -20.27
CA GLN A 443 -24.36 20.34 -19.54
C GLN A 443 -25.18 20.05 -18.27
N ALA A 444 -25.68 18.83 -18.09
CA ALA A 444 -26.61 18.49 -17.02
C ALA A 444 -25.88 18.00 -15.75
N HIS A 445 -24.69 17.43 -15.91
CA HIS A 445 -23.91 16.83 -14.84
C HIS A 445 -22.65 17.65 -14.53
N PRO A 446 -22.40 18.00 -13.25
CA PRO A 446 -21.17 18.68 -12.83
C PRO A 446 -19.98 17.71 -12.70
N TYR A 447 -20.02 16.58 -13.41
CA TYR A 447 -19.08 15.48 -13.31
C TYR A 447 -18.99 14.70 -14.63
N LEU A 448 -17.97 13.87 -14.79
CA LEU A 448 -17.75 13.11 -16.03
C LEU A 448 -18.67 11.87 -16.09
N ALA A 449 -19.07 11.49 -17.31
CA ALA A 449 -19.64 10.17 -17.55
C ALA A 449 -18.69 9.09 -17.04
N ASP A 450 -19.25 8.00 -16.52
CA ASP A 450 -18.45 6.87 -16.03
C ASP A 450 -17.86 6.06 -17.19
N ARG A 451 -18.64 5.93 -18.27
CA ARG A 451 -18.30 5.18 -19.48
C ARG A 451 -19.06 5.69 -20.70
N LEU A 452 -18.62 5.25 -21.87
CA LEU A 452 -19.43 5.17 -23.08
C LEU A 452 -19.84 3.71 -23.35
N ASN A 453 -21.11 3.48 -23.69
CA ASN A 453 -21.60 2.16 -24.08
C ASN A 453 -21.17 1.78 -25.52
N SER A 454 -21.67 0.65 -26.03
CA SER A 454 -21.40 0.17 -27.39
C SER A 454 -21.95 1.08 -28.50
N GLU A 455 -22.96 1.88 -28.20
CA GLU A 455 -23.62 2.85 -29.08
C GLU A 455 -22.98 4.25 -29.01
N ASP A 456 -21.85 4.40 -28.31
CA ASP A 456 -21.16 5.66 -28.02
C ASP A 456 -21.99 6.65 -27.17
N GLU A 457 -22.98 6.17 -26.43
CA GLU A 457 -23.79 6.98 -25.53
C GLU A 457 -23.12 7.09 -24.14
N PRO A 458 -23.00 8.30 -23.58
CA PRO A 458 -22.44 8.49 -22.24
C PRO A 458 -23.41 8.05 -21.15
N GLU A 459 -22.88 7.31 -20.17
CA GLU A 459 -23.62 6.91 -18.97
C GLU A 459 -23.08 7.62 -17.73
N PHE A 460 -23.97 8.34 -17.02
CA PHE A 460 -23.61 9.17 -15.87
C PHE A 460 -23.91 8.48 -14.54
N SER A 461 -23.10 7.48 -14.20
CA SER A 461 -23.00 6.95 -12.84
C SER A 461 -21.90 7.68 -12.07
N LEU A 462 -22.25 8.42 -11.01
CA LEU A 462 -21.24 9.11 -10.22
C LEU A 462 -20.37 8.11 -9.44
N ARG A 463 -19.12 7.96 -9.89
CA ARG A 463 -18.09 7.07 -9.35
C ARG A 463 -16.76 7.80 -9.14
N PRO A 464 -15.86 7.28 -8.29
CA PRO A 464 -14.56 7.91 -8.03
C PRO A 464 -13.58 7.80 -9.22
N ASN A 465 -13.85 6.93 -10.19
CA ASN A 465 -13.00 6.63 -11.34
C ASN A 465 -12.63 7.88 -12.16
N GLN A 466 -13.55 8.84 -12.26
CA GLN A 466 -13.32 10.11 -12.95
C GLN A 466 -12.16 10.93 -12.37
N LEU A 467 -11.81 10.74 -11.09
CA LEU A 467 -10.71 11.44 -10.44
C LEU A 467 -9.36 11.09 -11.09
N PHE A 468 -9.24 9.91 -11.72
CA PHE A 468 -8.06 9.55 -12.50
C PHE A 468 -8.02 10.27 -13.86
N ALA A 469 -9.18 10.60 -14.44
CA ALA A 469 -9.29 11.15 -15.78
C ALA A 469 -9.16 12.67 -15.89
N LEU A 470 -9.03 13.39 -14.76
CA LEU A 470 -9.03 14.85 -14.75
C LEU A 470 -7.86 15.48 -15.51
N ASP A 471 -6.73 14.78 -15.69
CA ASP A 471 -5.59 15.30 -16.45
C ASP A 471 -5.87 15.38 -17.97
N MET A 472 -6.90 14.69 -18.45
CA MET A 472 -7.39 14.84 -19.82
C MET A 472 -8.30 16.07 -20.01
N ILE A 473 -8.70 16.75 -18.93
CA ILE A 473 -9.59 17.90 -18.94
C ILE A 473 -8.83 19.21 -18.70
N GLU A 474 -8.98 20.16 -19.61
CA GLU A 474 -8.30 21.47 -19.54
C GLU A 474 -9.08 22.52 -18.75
N ASP A 475 -10.41 22.36 -18.64
CA ASP A 475 -11.29 23.26 -17.89
C ASP A 475 -11.08 23.12 -16.37
N ASP A 476 -10.26 23.99 -15.79
CA ASP A 476 -9.96 24.02 -14.35
C ASP A 476 -11.20 24.24 -13.47
N SER A 477 -12.19 25.01 -13.93
CA SER A 477 -13.42 25.25 -13.18
C SER A 477 -14.23 23.95 -13.08
N PHE A 478 -14.42 23.27 -14.21
CA PHE A 478 -15.11 21.99 -14.24
C PHE A 478 -14.37 20.91 -13.44
N LYS A 479 -13.03 20.86 -13.47
CA LYS A 479 -12.26 19.96 -12.59
C LYS A 479 -12.57 20.23 -11.11
N CYS A 480 -12.66 21.49 -10.69
CA CYS A 480 -13.01 21.82 -9.31
C CYS A 480 -14.45 21.36 -8.97
N GLU A 481 -15.40 21.49 -9.89
CA GLU A 481 -16.78 20.99 -9.73
C GLU A 481 -16.82 19.46 -9.60
N VAL A 482 -16.07 18.73 -10.44
CA VAL A 482 -15.93 17.27 -10.36
C VAL A 482 -15.37 16.87 -9.00
N ILE A 483 -14.26 17.49 -8.57
CA ILE A 483 -13.59 17.17 -7.30
C ILE A 483 -14.51 17.45 -6.11
N ARG A 484 -15.22 18.59 -6.13
CA ARG A 484 -16.20 18.92 -5.08
C ARG A 484 -17.32 17.90 -5.05
N THR A 485 -17.90 17.58 -6.21
CA THR A 485 -19.01 16.64 -6.33
C THR A 485 -18.60 15.26 -5.83
N ALA A 486 -17.46 14.73 -6.31
CA ALA A 486 -16.93 13.46 -5.83
C ALA A 486 -16.70 13.48 -4.31
N TRP A 487 -16.17 14.57 -3.75
CA TRP A 487 -15.95 14.67 -2.30
C TRP A 487 -17.25 14.63 -1.49
N GLU A 488 -18.24 15.44 -1.86
CA GLU A 488 -19.51 15.56 -1.12
C GLU A 488 -20.42 14.35 -1.28
N GLU A 489 -20.21 13.53 -2.31
CA GLU A 489 -21.13 12.47 -2.71
C GLU A 489 -20.54 11.06 -2.61
N LEU A 490 -19.22 10.92 -2.50
CA LEU A 490 -18.52 9.63 -2.44
C LEU A 490 -17.55 9.51 -1.26
N VAL A 491 -17.04 10.61 -0.72
CA VAL A 491 -15.98 10.58 0.30
C VAL A 491 -16.60 10.71 1.68
N TYR A 492 -16.62 9.61 2.44
CA TYR A 492 -16.99 9.60 3.85
C TYR A 492 -15.75 9.92 4.72
N PRO A 493 -15.92 10.30 6.00
CA PRO A 493 -14.79 10.54 6.90
C PRO A 493 -13.83 9.35 7.06
N TRP A 494 -14.29 8.13 6.73
CA TRP A 494 -13.53 6.88 6.80
C TRP A 494 -13.13 6.31 5.44
N GLY A 495 -13.46 6.96 4.32
CA GLY A 495 -12.98 6.53 3.00
C GLY A 495 -13.93 6.79 1.83
N VAL A 496 -13.44 6.46 0.63
CA VAL A 496 -14.15 6.72 -0.64
C VAL A 496 -15.01 5.52 -1.07
N ALA A 497 -16.31 5.75 -1.24
CA ALA A 497 -17.25 4.78 -1.79
C ALA A 497 -17.09 4.63 -3.32
N SER A 498 -17.31 3.41 -3.80
CA SER A 498 -17.20 3.04 -5.22
C SER A 498 -18.38 3.49 -6.11
N LEU A 499 -19.47 3.98 -5.51
CA LEU A 499 -20.68 4.42 -6.20
C LEU A 499 -21.44 5.44 -5.33
N ASN A 500 -22.08 6.41 -5.97
CA ASN A 500 -22.90 7.39 -5.27
C ASN A 500 -24.11 6.77 -4.56
N GLN A 501 -24.38 7.25 -3.35
CA GLN A 501 -25.46 6.77 -2.50
C GLN A 501 -26.88 7.01 -3.03
N LYS A 502 -27.09 7.85 -4.04
CA LYS A 502 -28.41 8.05 -4.67
C LYS A 502 -28.65 7.06 -5.81
N HIS A 503 -27.63 6.29 -6.21
CA HIS A 503 -27.76 5.30 -7.28
C HIS A 503 -28.60 4.10 -6.82
N PRO A 504 -29.52 3.56 -7.64
CA PRO A 504 -30.40 2.46 -7.24
C PRO A 504 -29.67 1.15 -6.89
N PHE A 505 -28.45 0.97 -7.41
CA PHE A 505 -27.58 -0.16 -7.07
C PHE A 505 -26.58 0.14 -5.95
N PHE A 506 -26.70 1.25 -5.23
CA PHE A 506 -25.84 1.51 -4.08
C PHE A 506 -26.12 0.52 -2.93
N HIS A 507 -25.09 -0.18 -2.49
CA HIS A 507 -25.09 -1.13 -1.38
C HIS A 507 -24.34 -0.50 -0.19
N PRO A 508 -25.04 -0.15 0.90
CA PRO A 508 -24.40 0.49 2.05
C PRO A 508 -23.49 -0.44 2.87
N PHE A 509 -23.68 -1.77 2.75
CA PHE A 509 -22.97 -2.78 3.54
C PHE A 509 -22.32 -3.79 2.60
N HIS A 510 -21.01 -4.03 2.73
CA HIS A 510 -20.33 -5.05 1.94
C HIS A 510 -20.69 -6.45 2.43
N LEU A 511 -20.78 -6.63 3.75
CA LEU A 511 -21.11 -7.93 4.37
C LEU A 511 -22.47 -7.89 5.05
N THR A 512 -23.45 -8.51 4.40
CA THR A 512 -24.82 -8.64 4.90
C THR A 512 -25.46 -9.96 4.45
N ARG A 513 -26.62 -10.29 5.01
CA ARG A 513 -27.44 -11.44 4.61
C ARG A 513 -28.43 -11.12 3.49
N LEU A 514 -28.58 -9.84 3.12
CA LEU A 514 -29.61 -9.36 2.21
C LEU A 514 -29.28 -9.58 0.72
N TYR A 515 -28.00 -9.61 0.37
CA TYR A 515 -27.49 -9.76 -0.99
C TYR A 515 -26.07 -10.35 -0.94
N HIS A 516 -25.56 -10.79 -2.09
CA HIS A 516 -24.21 -11.34 -2.17
C HIS A 516 -23.17 -10.23 -2.01
N LYS A 517 -22.04 -10.50 -1.34
CA LYS A 517 -21.00 -9.50 -1.09
C LYS A 517 -20.44 -8.89 -2.39
N ASP A 518 -20.31 -9.71 -3.44
CA ASP A 518 -19.79 -9.28 -4.74
C ASP A 518 -20.75 -8.31 -5.47
N GLU A 519 -22.05 -8.29 -5.12
CA GLU A 519 -22.99 -7.27 -5.62
C GLU A 519 -22.64 -5.87 -5.10
N ALA A 520 -22.13 -5.80 -3.86
CA ALA A 520 -21.77 -4.56 -3.17
C ALA A 520 -20.34 -4.10 -3.47
N TYR A 521 -19.44 -5.04 -3.79
CA TYR A 521 -18.00 -4.84 -3.86
C TYR A 521 -17.58 -3.61 -4.66
N HIS A 522 -18.20 -3.32 -5.81
CA HIS A 522 -17.96 -2.09 -6.59
C HIS A 522 -19.19 -1.20 -6.74
N ASN A 523 -20.22 -1.41 -5.92
CA ASN A 523 -21.47 -0.65 -5.99
C ASN A 523 -21.82 -0.04 -4.64
N GLY A 524 -20.87 0.57 -3.96
CA GLY A 524 -21.11 1.33 -2.73
C GLY A 524 -20.06 1.10 -1.66
N THR A 525 -19.47 -0.11 -1.60
CA THR A 525 -18.37 -0.43 -0.69
C THR A 525 -17.26 0.62 -0.77
N VAL A 526 -16.73 1.00 0.39
CA VAL A 526 -15.59 1.90 0.52
C VAL A 526 -14.31 1.13 0.23
N TRP A 527 -13.47 1.66 -0.67
CA TRP A 527 -12.16 1.12 -1.01
C TRP A 527 -11.08 2.06 -0.49
N LEU A 528 -10.25 1.60 0.44
CA LEU A 528 -9.33 2.51 1.14
C LEU A 528 -8.22 3.06 0.24
N TRP A 529 -7.82 2.34 -0.82
CA TRP A 529 -6.81 2.83 -1.76
C TRP A 529 -7.28 4.07 -2.55
N LEU A 530 -8.60 4.20 -2.81
CA LEU A 530 -9.16 5.35 -3.51
C LEU A 530 -9.02 6.66 -2.71
N ASN A 531 -8.74 6.56 -1.40
CA ASN A 531 -8.43 7.72 -0.58
C ASN A 531 -7.22 8.49 -1.14
N GLY A 532 -6.23 7.79 -1.72
CA GLY A 532 -5.03 8.39 -2.31
C GLY A 532 -5.37 9.37 -3.44
N ILE A 533 -6.14 8.95 -4.44
CA ILE A 533 -6.52 9.82 -5.56
C ILE A 533 -7.46 10.96 -5.12
N ALA A 534 -8.40 10.69 -4.20
CA ALA A 534 -9.30 11.73 -3.69
C ALA A 534 -8.52 12.82 -2.94
N MET A 535 -7.59 12.45 -2.07
CA MET A 535 -6.70 13.38 -1.38
C MET A 535 -5.80 14.12 -2.36
N GLN A 536 -5.20 13.42 -3.32
CA GLN A 536 -4.37 14.04 -4.36
C GLN A 536 -5.12 15.17 -5.08
N ARG A 537 -6.32 14.91 -5.61
CA ARG A 537 -7.09 15.92 -6.36
C ARG A 537 -7.53 17.08 -5.46
N MET A 538 -7.87 16.81 -4.21
CA MET A 538 -8.21 17.84 -3.22
C MET A 538 -6.98 18.73 -2.86
N ILE A 539 -5.78 18.15 -2.79
CA ILE A 539 -4.51 18.87 -2.57
C ILE A 539 -4.15 19.71 -3.81
N GLU A 540 -4.33 19.17 -5.02
CA GLU A 540 -4.12 19.89 -6.28
C GLU A 540 -5.07 21.09 -6.41
N ALA A 541 -6.31 20.98 -5.91
CA ALA A 541 -7.26 22.08 -5.76
C ALA A 541 -6.93 23.05 -4.59
N GLY A 542 -5.76 22.90 -3.95
CA GLY A 542 -5.31 23.76 -2.86
C GLY A 542 -6.05 23.55 -1.52
N GLN A 543 -6.89 22.53 -1.40
CA GLN A 543 -7.69 22.23 -0.21
C GLN A 543 -7.01 21.18 0.70
N LYS A 544 -5.72 21.39 0.99
CA LYS A 544 -4.88 20.46 1.76
C LYS A 544 -5.44 20.11 3.14
N GLU A 545 -6.12 21.04 3.81
CA GLU A 545 -6.68 20.80 5.15
C GLU A 545 -7.83 19.79 5.09
N THR A 546 -8.69 19.90 4.07
CA THR A 546 -9.78 18.95 3.82
C THR A 546 -9.23 17.56 3.49
N ALA A 547 -8.21 17.49 2.65
CA ALA A 547 -7.52 16.22 2.34
C ALA A 547 -6.90 15.59 3.60
N TYR A 548 -6.30 16.41 4.48
CA TYR A 548 -5.64 15.93 5.68
C TYR A 548 -6.61 15.32 6.70
N GLN A 549 -7.88 15.73 6.72
CA GLN A 549 -8.89 15.10 7.58
C GLN A 549 -9.06 13.61 7.25
N LEU A 550 -9.10 13.25 5.96
CA LEU A 550 -9.17 11.86 5.52
C LEU A 550 -7.84 11.13 5.80
N PHE A 551 -6.71 11.78 5.53
CA PHE A 551 -5.38 11.23 5.81
C PHE A 551 -5.21 10.86 7.29
N LYS A 552 -5.60 11.76 8.19
CA LYS A 552 -5.55 11.57 9.64
C LYS A 552 -6.45 10.43 10.10
N ASN A 553 -7.63 10.27 9.49
CA ASN A 553 -8.49 9.13 9.77
C ASN A 553 -7.81 7.79 9.41
N MET A 554 -7.16 7.71 8.24
CA MET A 554 -6.42 6.49 7.84
C MET A 554 -5.26 6.18 8.80
N ASN A 555 -4.50 7.18 9.23
CA ASN A 555 -3.46 7.01 10.23
C ASN A 555 -4.04 6.49 11.56
N TRP A 556 -5.18 7.02 11.98
CA TRP A 556 -5.89 6.53 13.16
C TRP A 556 -6.37 5.08 12.97
N GLN A 557 -6.91 4.71 11.80
CA GLN A 557 -7.32 3.33 11.52
C GLN A 557 -6.16 2.36 11.60
N ALA A 558 -5.02 2.66 10.98
CA ALA A 558 -3.83 1.80 11.06
C ALA A 558 -3.39 1.55 12.52
N LEU A 559 -3.48 2.58 13.37
CA LEU A 559 -3.09 2.49 14.77
C LEU A 559 -4.14 1.88 15.69
N ASN A 560 -5.43 1.91 15.36
CA ASN A 560 -6.51 1.60 16.32
C ASN A 560 -7.57 0.60 15.82
N LEU A 561 -7.61 0.29 14.52
CA LEU A 561 -8.65 -0.54 13.91
C LEU A 561 -8.05 -1.67 13.07
N GLY A 562 -8.75 -2.80 12.94
CA GLY A 562 -8.32 -3.90 12.08
C GLY A 562 -7.01 -4.55 12.52
N VAL A 563 -6.17 -4.91 11.55
CA VAL A 563 -4.84 -5.45 11.81
C VAL A 563 -3.93 -4.38 12.44
N VAL A 564 -3.07 -4.77 13.38
CA VAL A 564 -2.13 -3.84 14.00
C VAL A 564 -1.19 -3.24 12.95
N GLY A 565 -1.23 -1.91 12.83
CA GLY A 565 -0.29 -1.13 12.04
C GLY A 565 -0.53 -1.11 10.53
N GLY A 566 -1.69 -1.57 10.05
CA GLY A 566 -1.97 -1.64 8.61
C GLY A 566 -3.42 -1.34 8.27
N LEU A 567 -3.67 -1.06 6.98
CA LEU A 567 -5.00 -0.80 6.43
C LEU A 567 -5.60 -2.04 5.77
N SER A 568 -6.92 -2.19 5.90
CA SER A 568 -7.70 -3.23 5.22
C SER A 568 -7.98 -2.88 3.76
N GLU A 569 -8.62 -3.81 3.06
CA GLU A 569 -9.07 -3.63 1.69
C GLU A 569 -10.28 -2.70 1.60
N ASN A 570 -11.32 -3.02 2.36
CA ASN A 570 -12.63 -2.39 2.23
C ASN A 570 -13.24 -2.00 3.57
N MET A 571 -14.26 -1.16 3.49
CA MET A 571 -15.18 -0.87 4.58
C MET A 571 -16.62 -0.86 4.06
N ASP A 572 -17.58 -1.14 4.95
CA ASP A 572 -18.97 -0.76 4.71
C ASP A 572 -19.04 0.74 4.38
N ALA A 573 -19.94 1.12 3.49
CA ALA A 573 -20.15 2.54 3.21
C ALA A 573 -20.74 3.23 4.44
N TYR A 574 -21.66 2.55 5.14
CA TYR A 574 -22.36 3.09 6.30
C TYR A 574 -22.01 2.31 7.59
N PRO A 575 -22.03 2.98 8.75
CA PRO A 575 -22.12 2.28 10.03
C PRO A 575 -23.40 1.43 10.09
N GLN A 576 -23.31 0.25 10.69
CA GLN A 576 -24.49 -0.57 10.97
C GLN A 576 -25.31 0.04 12.11
N GLU A 577 -26.58 -0.36 12.24
CA GLU A 577 -27.46 0.16 13.29
C GLU A 577 -26.83 -0.02 14.69
N GLY A 578 -26.81 1.06 15.47
CA GLY A 578 -26.20 1.08 16.80
C GLY A 578 -24.67 1.15 16.82
N GLN A 579 -24.00 1.19 15.66
CA GLN A 579 -22.55 1.36 15.55
C GLN A 579 -22.19 2.80 15.21
N SER A 580 -21.11 3.30 15.80
CA SER A 580 -20.57 4.64 15.54
C SER A 580 -19.55 4.67 14.39
N SER A 581 -19.11 3.51 13.92
CA SER A 581 -18.11 3.35 12.86
C SER A 581 -18.55 2.33 11.82
N ALA A 582 -18.13 2.56 10.57
CA ALA A 582 -18.30 1.59 9.51
C ALA A 582 -17.39 0.38 9.73
N LYS A 583 -17.88 -0.81 9.35
CA LYS A 583 -17.19 -2.07 9.58
C LYS A 583 -16.10 -2.29 8.53
N LEU A 584 -14.93 -2.77 8.96
CA LEU A 584 -13.90 -3.27 8.04
C LEU A 584 -14.32 -4.59 7.40
N THR A 585 -14.00 -4.77 6.12
CA THR A 585 -14.30 -5.98 5.35
C THR A 585 -13.16 -6.25 4.35
N GLY A 586 -13.20 -7.41 3.69
CA GLY A 586 -12.14 -7.77 2.74
C GLY A 586 -10.82 -8.08 3.45
N ALA A 587 -9.71 -8.08 2.70
CA ALA A 587 -8.39 -8.45 3.21
C ALA A 587 -8.03 -7.56 4.41
N TYR A 588 -7.54 -8.15 5.50
CA TYR A 588 -7.23 -7.39 6.72
C TYR A 588 -5.99 -6.50 6.56
N LEU A 589 -5.09 -6.86 5.65
CA LEU A 589 -3.89 -6.10 5.33
C LEU A 589 -3.71 -6.07 3.82
N GLN A 590 -3.86 -4.89 3.23
CA GLN A 590 -3.95 -4.76 1.78
C GLN A 590 -2.92 -3.77 1.19
N ALA A 591 -2.15 -4.23 0.21
CA ALA A 591 -1.01 -3.49 -0.35
C ALA A 591 -1.42 -2.14 -0.93
N TRP A 592 -2.42 -2.07 -1.82
CA TRP A 592 -2.81 -0.80 -2.43
C TRP A 592 -3.28 0.25 -1.41
N SER A 593 -3.86 -0.17 -0.28
CA SER A 593 -4.42 0.74 0.72
C SER A 593 -3.28 1.40 1.50
N ASN A 594 -2.30 0.59 1.90
CA ASN A 594 -1.11 1.04 2.61
C ASN A 594 -0.21 1.87 1.66
N ALA A 595 -0.03 1.39 0.43
CA ALA A 595 0.78 2.07 -0.58
C ALA A 595 0.19 3.43 -1.00
N GLU A 596 -1.11 3.55 -1.27
CA GLU A 596 -1.70 4.84 -1.65
C GLU A 596 -1.63 5.88 -0.51
N GLN A 597 -1.78 5.44 0.75
CA GLN A 597 -1.58 6.29 1.93
C GLN A 597 -0.14 6.81 2.02
N LEU A 598 0.86 5.96 1.77
CA LEU A 598 2.26 6.37 1.73
C LEU A 598 2.57 7.25 0.51
N ARG A 599 2.08 6.88 -0.68
CA ARG A 599 2.29 7.62 -1.93
C ARG A 599 1.83 9.06 -1.80
N VAL A 600 0.60 9.28 -1.31
CA VAL A 600 0.06 10.64 -1.18
C VAL A 600 0.83 11.47 -0.14
N TRP A 601 1.33 10.84 0.93
CA TRP A 601 2.19 11.51 1.90
C TRP A 601 3.45 12.08 1.24
N TYR A 602 4.22 11.24 0.55
CA TYR A 602 5.50 11.66 -0.04
C TYR A 602 5.32 12.55 -1.28
N GLN A 603 4.38 12.23 -2.18
CA GLN A 603 4.23 12.94 -3.46
C GLN A 603 3.40 14.24 -3.37
N TYR A 604 2.50 14.36 -2.38
CA TYR A 604 1.53 15.45 -2.33
C TYR A 604 1.59 16.27 -1.03
N PHE A 605 1.71 15.64 0.14
CA PHE A 605 1.89 16.39 1.39
C PHE A 605 3.31 16.93 1.52
N LEU A 606 4.33 16.07 1.44
CA LEU A 606 5.73 16.48 1.39
C LEU A 606 6.08 17.14 0.04
N GLY A 607 5.45 16.66 -1.04
CA GLY A 607 5.52 17.29 -2.35
C GLY A 607 6.78 16.97 -3.16
N PHE A 608 7.42 15.81 -2.93
CA PHE A 608 8.58 15.37 -3.72
C PHE A 608 8.13 14.67 -5.00
N ARG A 609 8.48 15.25 -6.16
CA ARG A 609 8.19 14.67 -7.48
C ARG A 609 9.44 14.70 -8.36
N PRO A 610 10.27 13.65 -8.30
CA PRO A 610 11.50 13.58 -9.08
C PRO A 610 11.24 13.26 -10.56
N ASP A 611 12.13 13.75 -11.40
CA ASP A 611 12.31 13.35 -12.79
C ASP A 611 13.82 13.30 -13.06
N MET A 612 14.43 12.19 -12.62
CA MET A 612 15.88 12.02 -12.58
C MET A 612 16.53 11.87 -13.94
N ILE A 613 15.79 11.43 -14.96
CA ILE A 613 16.29 11.45 -16.34
C ILE A 613 16.54 12.89 -16.80
N ASN A 614 15.61 13.79 -16.49
CA ASN A 614 15.75 15.21 -16.83
C ASN A 614 16.50 16.01 -15.76
N GLN A 615 17.08 15.34 -14.75
CA GLN A 615 17.75 15.95 -13.60
C GLN A 615 16.91 17.05 -12.96
N ARG A 616 15.64 16.76 -12.71
CA ARG A 616 14.67 17.69 -12.12
C ARG A 616 14.04 17.13 -10.87
N LEU A 617 13.78 18.01 -9.92
CA LEU A 617 12.96 17.71 -8.76
C LEU A 617 11.94 18.83 -8.57
N THR A 618 10.66 18.50 -8.58
CA THR A 618 9.65 19.44 -8.10
C THR A 618 9.50 19.29 -6.59
N LEU A 619 9.63 20.40 -5.87
CA LEU A 619 9.30 20.56 -4.46
C LEU A 619 8.00 21.37 -4.36
N ALA A 620 6.91 20.69 -4.00
CA ALA A 620 5.58 21.28 -3.89
C ALA A 620 4.91 20.94 -2.54
N PRO A 621 5.51 21.31 -1.39
CA PRO A 621 4.98 20.94 -0.09
C PRO A 621 3.57 21.51 0.15
N ARG A 622 2.70 20.73 0.78
CA ARG A 622 1.32 21.06 1.13
C ARG A 622 1.04 20.60 2.57
N ILE A 623 1.94 20.96 3.49
CA ILE A 623 1.86 20.58 4.90
C ILE A 623 0.62 21.25 5.55
N PRO A 624 -0.28 20.47 6.17
CA PRO A 624 -1.47 20.98 6.86
C PRO A 624 -1.08 21.80 8.10
N GLY A 625 -1.91 22.77 8.47
CA GLY A 625 -1.62 23.70 9.56
C GLY A 625 -1.53 23.06 10.95
N GLU A 626 -2.06 21.85 11.14
CA GLU A 626 -1.92 21.08 12.39
C GLU A 626 -0.49 20.56 12.61
N ILE A 627 0.29 20.39 11.55
CA ILE A 627 1.69 19.95 11.66
C ILE A 627 2.54 21.22 11.76
N GLU A 628 3.16 21.44 12.92
CA GLU A 628 4.01 22.61 13.16
C GLU A 628 5.50 22.30 13.02
N ASP A 629 5.89 21.03 13.12
CA ASP A 629 7.24 20.56 12.88
C ASP A 629 7.25 19.16 12.24
N LEU A 630 8.23 18.95 11.37
CA LEU A 630 8.43 17.68 10.70
C LEU A 630 9.88 17.56 10.24
N GLN A 631 10.46 16.38 10.40
CA GLN A 631 11.68 15.97 9.73
C GLN A 631 11.37 14.75 8.88
N SER A 632 11.93 14.69 7.68
CA SER A 632 11.77 13.53 6.82
C SER A 632 12.98 13.33 5.91
N ARG A 633 13.23 12.08 5.52
CA ARG A 633 14.25 11.72 4.53
C ARG A 633 13.59 11.10 3.31
N VAL A 634 14.03 11.51 2.11
CA VAL A 634 13.58 10.93 0.85
C VAL A 634 14.80 10.53 0.01
N LYS A 635 14.80 9.31 -0.51
CA LYS A 635 15.79 8.84 -1.48
C LYS A 635 15.34 9.15 -2.89
N ILE A 636 16.25 9.70 -3.70
CA ILE A 636 16.01 10.05 -5.09
C ILE A 636 17.28 9.76 -5.89
N GLY A 637 17.16 8.97 -6.96
CA GLY A 637 18.31 8.49 -7.70
C GLY A 637 19.34 7.80 -6.81
N SER A 638 20.61 8.20 -6.94
CA SER A 638 21.70 7.77 -6.06
C SER A 638 21.82 8.57 -4.77
N GLY A 639 21.02 9.62 -4.60
CA GLY A 639 21.14 10.58 -3.51
C GLY A 639 20.03 10.49 -2.48
N THR A 640 20.09 11.42 -1.53
CA THR A 640 19.17 11.55 -0.41
C THR A 640 18.91 13.02 -0.14
N ILE A 641 17.66 13.33 0.21
CA ILE A 641 17.24 14.67 0.63
C ILE A 641 16.70 14.58 2.04
N ASP A 642 17.36 15.30 2.95
CA ASP A 642 16.90 15.48 4.31
C ASP A 642 16.09 16.78 4.39
N MET A 643 14.84 16.66 4.77
CA MET A 643 13.90 17.76 4.92
C MET A 643 13.66 18.05 6.39
N SER A 644 13.68 19.32 6.77
CA SER A 644 13.05 19.78 8.01
C SER A 644 12.06 20.89 7.70
N TYR A 645 10.94 20.89 8.41
CA TYR A 645 9.89 21.88 8.32
C TYR A 645 9.56 22.38 9.71
N THR A 646 9.37 23.69 9.83
CA THR A 646 8.83 24.32 11.01
C THR A 646 7.86 25.43 10.62
N ALA A 647 6.80 25.60 11.41
CA ALA A 647 5.86 26.70 11.28
C ALA A 647 5.77 27.46 12.61
N THR A 648 5.72 28.80 12.53
CA THR A 648 5.41 29.65 13.70
C THR A 648 3.98 30.15 13.54
N GLY A 649 3.00 29.28 13.83
CA GLY A 649 1.60 29.51 13.47
C GLY A 649 1.39 29.63 11.95
N ALA A 650 0.33 30.33 11.53
CA ALA A 650 -0.02 30.48 10.10
C ALA A 650 0.81 31.54 9.33
N THR A 651 1.64 32.31 10.03
CA THR A 651 2.27 33.54 9.50
C THR A 651 3.57 33.27 8.75
N GLU A 652 4.38 32.32 9.22
CA GLU A 652 5.66 31.96 8.63
C GLU A 652 5.89 30.46 8.66
N GLN A 653 6.33 29.92 7.52
CA GLN A 653 6.71 28.53 7.33
C GLN A 653 8.15 28.47 6.82
N THR A 654 8.99 27.66 7.44
CA THR A 654 10.35 27.42 7.01
C THR A 654 10.53 25.96 6.60
N TYR A 655 11.11 25.75 5.43
CA TYR A 655 11.50 24.46 4.89
C TYR A 655 13.01 24.47 4.68
N LEU A 656 13.68 23.40 5.08
CA LEU A 656 15.10 23.17 4.87
C LEU A 656 15.27 21.85 4.13
N TYR A 657 16.08 21.84 3.07
CA TYR A 657 16.39 20.63 2.31
C TYR A 657 17.91 20.51 2.18
N GLY A 658 18.49 19.48 2.77
CA GLY A 658 19.89 19.10 2.57
C GLY A 658 19.99 18.05 1.47
N PHE A 659 20.78 18.32 0.43
CA PHE A 659 20.95 17.43 -0.73
C PHE A 659 22.28 16.69 -0.60
N THR A 660 22.26 15.36 -0.58
CA THR A 660 23.47 14.53 -0.48
C THR A 660 23.53 13.51 -1.61
N GLY A 661 24.65 13.43 -2.29
CA GLY A 661 24.87 12.51 -3.42
C GLY A 661 24.05 12.83 -4.68
N ILE A 662 23.56 14.06 -4.83
CA ILE A 662 22.67 14.46 -5.94
C ILE A 662 22.84 15.94 -6.31
N GLY A 663 22.84 16.22 -7.61
CA GLY A 663 22.74 17.57 -8.17
C GLY A 663 21.70 17.59 -9.28
N LEU A 664 20.87 18.62 -9.31
CA LEU A 664 19.70 18.72 -10.19
C LEU A 664 19.11 20.14 -10.21
N THR A 665 18.21 20.40 -11.15
CA THR A 665 17.35 21.59 -11.13
C THR A 665 16.16 21.36 -10.19
N VAL A 666 16.05 22.16 -9.13
CA VAL A 666 14.87 22.17 -8.26
C VAL A 666 13.83 23.15 -8.82
N VAL A 667 12.62 22.66 -9.04
CA VAL A 667 11.42 23.45 -9.35
C VAL A 667 10.61 23.62 -8.06
N ILE A 668 10.42 24.86 -7.61
CA ILE A 668 9.70 25.17 -6.38
C ILE A 668 8.29 25.63 -6.76
N ASP A 669 7.29 24.88 -6.28
CA ASP A 669 5.88 25.21 -6.46
C ASP A 669 5.17 25.41 -5.11
N ILE A 670 5.17 26.66 -4.64
CA ILE A 670 4.40 27.07 -3.46
C ILE A 670 3.39 28.13 -3.91
N SER A 671 2.10 27.80 -3.84
CA SER A 671 1.02 28.75 -4.12
C SER A 671 0.97 29.85 -3.03
N PRO A 672 0.70 31.12 -3.36
CA PRO A 672 0.37 31.67 -4.68
C PRO A 672 1.57 32.34 -5.41
N PHE A 673 2.80 31.92 -5.15
CA PHE A 673 4.00 32.52 -5.73
C PHE A 673 4.24 32.00 -7.15
N LYS A 674 5.00 32.73 -7.99
CA LYS A 674 5.45 32.18 -9.28
C LYS A 674 6.32 30.94 -9.05
N LEU A 675 6.32 30.01 -10.02
CA LEU A 675 7.27 28.89 -10.00
C LEU A 675 8.70 29.44 -10.00
N LEU A 676 9.54 28.91 -9.10
CA LEU A 676 10.96 29.24 -9.06
C LEU A 676 11.76 28.02 -9.53
N GLN A 677 12.90 28.28 -10.16
CA GLN A 677 13.84 27.26 -10.57
C GLN A 677 15.23 27.62 -10.04
N ILE A 678 15.91 26.63 -9.49
CA ILE A 678 17.25 26.82 -8.93
C ILE A 678 18.10 25.57 -9.21
N GLU A 679 19.31 25.80 -9.69
CA GLU A 679 20.31 24.73 -9.84
C GLU A 679 20.91 24.41 -8.48
N VAL A 680 20.82 23.15 -8.08
CA VAL A 680 21.36 22.65 -6.81
C VAL A 680 22.49 21.68 -7.12
N ALA A 681 23.69 22.02 -6.65
CA ALA A 681 24.84 21.12 -6.73
C ALA A 681 24.82 20.13 -5.56
N ASN A 682 25.68 19.12 -5.66
CA ASN A 682 25.84 18.14 -4.58
C ASN A 682 26.28 18.80 -3.26
N ASP A 683 25.80 18.25 -2.14
CA ASP A 683 26.12 18.68 -0.78
C ASP A 683 25.76 20.17 -0.51
N CYS A 684 24.68 20.65 -1.13
CA CYS A 684 24.11 21.98 -0.88
C CYS A 684 22.87 21.89 0.02
N GLU A 685 22.51 23.03 0.62
CA GLU A 685 21.32 23.17 1.44
C GLU A 685 20.41 24.28 0.88
N LEU A 686 19.13 23.97 0.69
CA LEU A 686 18.10 24.90 0.23
C LEU A 686 17.18 25.24 1.39
N LYS A 687 17.16 26.51 1.79
CA LYS A 687 16.22 27.05 2.77
C LYS A 687 15.13 27.85 2.07
N MET A 688 13.87 27.51 2.31
CA MET A 688 12.71 28.28 1.87
C MET A 688 11.97 28.84 3.08
N THR A 689 11.73 30.14 3.10
CA THR A 689 10.89 30.81 4.11
C THR A 689 9.70 31.45 3.40
N ARG A 690 8.50 31.00 3.74
CA ARG A 690 7.23 31.48 3.18
C ARG A 690 6.47 32.28 4.23
N THR A 691 6.11 33.51 3.88
CA THR A 691 5.15 34.34 4.60
C THR A 691 3.91 34.57 3.73
N GLU A 692 2.98 35.41 4.17
CA GLU A 692 1.87 35.85 3.32
C GLU A 692 2.33 36.72 2.13
N LEU A 693 3.41 37.48 2.31
CA LEU A 693 3.85 38.51 1.36
C LEU A 693 5.04 38.07 0.51
N ASP A 694 5.85 37.12 0.98
CA ASP A 694 7.11 36.76 0.34
C ASP A 694 7.41 35.26 0.46
N LEU A 695 8.00 34.71 -0.59
CA LEU A 695 8.71 33.45 -0.60
C LEU A 695 10.19 33.73 -0.81
N LYS A 696 10.98 33.54 0.23
CA LYS A 696 12.42 33.68 0.21
C LYS A 696 13.08 32.31 0.08
N VAL A 697 13.98 32.16 -0.89
CA VAL A 697 14.72 30.93 -1.16
C VAL A 697 16.21 31.25 -1.12
N ILE A 698 16.95 30.55 -0.26
CA ILE A 698 18.40 30.71 -0.09
C ILE A 698 19.04 29.34 -0.34
N LEU A 699 20.04 29.30 -1.20
CA LEU A 699 20.87 28.12 -1.43
C LEU A 699 22.26 28.38 -0.88
N THR A 700 22.74 27.49 -0.02
CA THR A 700 24.08 27.51 0.56
C THR A 700 24.88 26.31 0.11
N ASP A 701 26.19 26.50 -0.05
CA ASP A 701 27.12 25.39 -0.28
C ASP A 701 27.50 24.69 1.04
N LYS A 702 28.27 23.60 0.94
CA LYS A 702 28.78 22.84 2.09
C LYS A 702 29.59 23.65 3.12
N THR A 703 30.07 24.85 2.77
CA THR A 703 30.80 25.74 3.68
C THR A 703 29.88 26.69 4.45
N GLY A 704 28.58 26.68 4.12
CA GLY A 704 27.58 27.61 4.62
C GLY A 704 27.57 28.94 3.86
N THR A 705 28.28 29.04 2.74
CA THR A 705 28.30 30.27 1.93
C THR A 705 27.06 30.31 1.05
N THR A 706 26.31 31.42 1.09
CA THR A 706 25.17 31.64 0.19
C THR A 706 25.65 31.76 -1.25
N ILE A 707 25.19 30.84 -2.10
CA ILE A 707 25.51 30.82 -3.54
C ILE A 707 24.38 31.36 -4.41
N ASN A 708 23.13 31.37 -3.90
CA ASN A 708 22.00 31.96 -4.60
C ASN A 708 20.92 32.41 -3.59
N GLU A 709 20.23 33.49 -3.91
CA GLU A 709 19.14 34.04 -3.10
C GLU A 709 18.06 34.61 -4.04
N ILE A 710 16.83 34.11 -3.88
CA ILE A 710 15.68 34.50 -4.68
C ILE A 710 14.55 34.89 -3.72
N THR A 711 13.92 36.03 -3.97
CA THR A 711 12.68 36.43 -3.29
C THR A 711 11.58 36.61 -4.34
N ALA A 712 10.39 36.10 -4.04
CA ALA A 712 9.22 36.24 -4.88
C ALA A 712 8.02 36.71 -4.05
N SER A 713 7.27 37.66 -4.59
CA SER A 713 5.97 38.07 -4.05
C SER A 713 4.83 37.27 -4.70
N PRO A 714 3.63 37.21 -4.09
CA PRO A 714 2.47 36.54 -4.67
C PRO A 714 2.21 36.99 -6.11
N LEU A 715 1.92 36.02 -6.98
CA LEU A 715 1.55 36.30 -8.37
C LEU A 715 0.03 36.56 -8.42
N PRO A 716 -0.46 37.74 -8.86
CA PRO A 716 -1.88 38.09 -8.80
C PRO A 716 -2.81 37.04 -9.43
N LEU A 717 -2.43 36.47 -10.57
CA LEU A 717 -3.21 35.42 -11.23
C LEU A 717 -3.36 34.15 -10.38
N ARG A 718 -2.31 33.72 -9.67
CA ARG A 718 -2.39 32.55 -8.77
C ARG A 718 -3.18 32.87 -7.51
N VAL A 719 -3.12 34.11 -7.01
CA VAL A 719 -3.96 34.56 -5.88
C VAL A 719 -5.43 34.51 -6.29
N GLU A 720 -5.78 35.08 -7.45
CA GLU A 720 -7.14 35.06 -7.98
C GLU A 720 -7.64 33.62 -8.23
N GLN A 721 -6.82 32.77 -8.85
CA GLN A 721 -7.13 31.36 -9.04
C GLN A 721 -7.40 30.67 -7.70
N GLN A 722 -6.54 30.85 -6.69
CA GLN A 722 -6.74 30.25 -5.37
C GLN A 722 -8.02 30.77 -4.69
N LEU A 723 -8.35 32.07 -4.83
CA LEU A 723 -9.58 32.64 -4.29
C LEU A 723 -10.82 32.05 -4.97
N ASN A 724 -10.80 31.90 -6.29
CA ASN A 724 -11.89 31.30 -7.06
C ASN A 724 -12.09 29.83 -6.64
N VAL A 725 -11.01 29.06 -6.54
CA VAL A 725 -11.07 27.67 -6.08
C VAL A 725 -11.58 27.59 -4.64
N ASN A 726 -11.09 28.43 -3.72
CA ASN A 726 -11.59 28.48 -2.34
C ASN A 726 -13.08 28.81 -2.26
N GLN A 727 -13.59 29.64 -3.18
CA GLN A 727 -15.01 29.94 -3.27
C GLN A 727 -15.81 28.74 -3.78
N VAL A 728 -15.30 27.98 -4.75
CA VAL A 728 -15.89 26.71 -5.21
C VAL A 728 -15.95 25.69 -4.08
N PHE A 729 -14.90 25.56 -3.26
CA PHE A 729 -14.82 24.59 -2.15
C PHE A 729 -15.35 25.13 -0.81
N LYS A 730 -15.93 26.33 -0.80
CA LYS A 730 -16.49 26.91 0.42
C LYS A 730 -17.54 25.97 1.02
N ASN A 731 -17.37 25.65 2.31
CA ASN A 731 -18.24 24.72 3.05
C ASN A 731 -18.33 23.32 2.44
N VAL A 732 -17.32 22.85 1.69
CA VAL A 732 -17.25 21.45 1.26
C VAL A 732 -17.31 20.54 2.50
N LYS A 733 -18.06 19.44 2.40
CA LYS A 733 -18.23 18.45 3.48
C LYS A 733 -17.98 17.05 2.95
N PHE A 734 -17.65 16.14 3.86
CA PHE A 734 -17.75 14.72 3.56
C PHE A 734 -19.18 14.33 3.22
N ALA A 735 -19.33 13.26 2.44
CA ALA A 735 -20.59 12.58 2.23
C ALA A 735 -21.18 12.12 3.58
N GLU A 736 -22.49 12.32 3.73
CA GLU A 736 -23.25 11.88 4.90
C GLU A 736 -24.19 10.74 4.50
N PRO A 737 -24.26 9.64 5.26
CA PRO A 737 -25.19 8.55 4.99
C PRO A 737 -26.65 9.03 4.90
N VAL A 738 -27.38 8.58 3.88
CA VAL A 738 -28.83 8.78 3.81
C VAL A 738 -29.59 7.62 4.46
N ASP A 739 -30.87 7.84 4.77
CA ASP A 739 -31.74 6.82 5.36
C ASP A 739 -31.77 5.54 4.52
N LEU A 740 -31.53 4.39 5.16
CA LEU A 740 -31.47 3.07 4.52
C LEU A 740 -32.73 2.74 3.71
N LYS A 741 -33.90 3.30 4.05
CA LYS A 741 -35.15 3.08 3.30
C LYS A 741 -35.11 3.62 1.86
N ASN A 742 -34.17 4.51 1.58
CA ASN A 742 -33.94 5.10 0.27
C ASN A 742 -33.18 4.16 -0.67
N HIS A 743 -32.58 3.10 -0.15
CA HIS A 743 -31.80 2.14 -0.93
C HIS A 743 -32.67 0.95 -1.36
N PRO A 744 -32.96 0.77 -2.66
CA PRO A 744 -33.80 -0.34 -3.14
C PRO A 744 -33.24 -1.72 -2.78
N VAL A 745 -31.91 -1.85 -2.72
CA VAL A 745 -31.22 -3.11 -2.38
C VAL A 745 -31.49 -3.58 -0.96
N MET A 746 -31.93 -2.69 -0.07
CA MET A 746 -32.26 -3.01 1.33
C MET A 746 -33.66 -3.62 1.50
N LYS A 747 -34.45 -3.70 0.43
CA LYS A 747 -35.84 -4.22 0.43
C LYS A 747 -35.97 -5.62 -0.19
N ARG A 748 -34.85 -6.23 -0.57
CA ARG A 748 -34.80 -7.51 -1.29
C ARG A 748 -35.04 -8.70 -0.38
#